data_AF-A0A929XEH9-F1
#
_entry.id   AF-A0A929XEH9-F1
#
_cell.length_a   1.000
_cell.length_b   1.000
_cell.length_c   1.000
_cell.angle_alpha   90.00
_cell.angle_beta   90.00
_cell.angle_gamma   90.00
#
_symmetry.space_group_name_H-M   'P 1'
#
loop_
_entity.id
_entity.type
_entity.pdbx_description
1 polymer ?
#
loop_
_entity_poly.entity_id
_entity_poly.type
_entity_poly.pdbx_seq_one_letter_code
_entity_poly.pdbx_strand_id
1 'polypeptide(L)'
;YLEAISEDDIEKINKDDNIDKNIQKIIIEKCLIGKFYYNEESPLFLKEQSPRLFLDEDAPKKLKEYFYSNEKYLDFEILKENYKEWKKYLDNEKIKLALIKNPGINNIMLKYFEEFGLEKAIKLGLKNPKVVMSMINNADIYDMKIWYEKTGETFIPNRTVMKEFPKKDIDKFLLSGKSWSILMRLESYSASPEKIKSLIKASYLFGVFDQDKTGFDNLYHILTNIPKKISIDYENVLEEVKKSINNENRKVLEDSLKEENIEVNNDNLFDYFYKYDEKSKNYKLNINTDYCPKTSKIFRNILEKYDELPILTPDKLERIFKDFDYSNNKKFRQFFLKNLDSILTNPDYIELLSKVLINYSEIEKANSNRKLTLNSTYSYISSDRYKNINPGNEKLAKISLIAGYQDKEFEILQQIYNVGRKRTFSSIPRIENNKDNYHYEILRLDDPLALGIGILNNCCQKLGDLAEACMEHSMVDNNGRIFVVKDKTGNLVAQSWVWRNKDTLCFDNIEMPANAIKRNLESSDKKDLAKEVFEVYQQAAKELMKIDEETYKELLTSKKITKEEYDGLRLKKITVGQGHNDIDGVLKNNLELIDEKSIIRPIEYDSLIVDKNLYVKDSDIQYILEDTKEDSNYNGDNLYLYNDKYIEYTDSNFTDFNTYQELEKITKNINYKNTDNNHFITDLAYKHNLNPKTARIVMNPNFAILYDSDEEKIRIADLLFNTKIVNKEQVIDIEDSVKLQINLALKQISKDKKIELLDIDEKQKNMYEESIALNTNGKTK
;
A
#
# COMPACT_ATOMS: atom_id res chain seq x y z
N TYR A 1 -42.13 -9.08 -48.62
CA TYR A 1 -40.75 -8.72 -49.03
C TYR A 1 -40.52 -7.23 -49.27
N LEU A 2 -41.49 -6.43 -49.75
CA LEU A 2 -41.31 -4.95 -49.80
C LEU A 2 -41.13 -4.33 -48.41
N GLU A 3 -41.63 -5.00 -47.36
CA GLU A 3 -41.38 -4.64 -45.95
C GLU A 3 -39.88 -4.71 -45.54
N ALA A 4 -39.03 -5.30 -46.39
CA ALA A 4 -37.59 -5.30 -46.18
C ALA A 4 -36.97 -3.93 -46.46
N ILE A 5 -37.64 -3.06 -47.21
CA ILE A 5 -37.08 -1.81 -47.71
C ILE A 5 -37.43 -0.67 -46.75
N SER A 6 -36.42 0.03 -46.23
CA SER A 6 -36.62 1.24 -45.42
C SER A 6 -36.59 2.51 -46.28
N GLU A 7 -37.08 3.63 -45.74
CA GLU A 7 -37.04 4.94 -46.41
C GLU A 7 -35.61 5.31 -46.85
N ASP A 8 -34.62 5.09 -45.98
CA ASP A 8 -33.19 5.25 -46.29
C ASP A 8 -32.69 4.41 -47.48
N ASP A 9 -33.30 3.24 -47.73
CA ASP A 9 -32.91 2.41 -48.88
C ASP A 9 -33.48 2.99 -50.17
N ILE A 10 -34.69 3.53 -50.11
CA ILE A 10 -35.38 4.16 -51.25
C ILE A 10 -34.60 5.39 -51.70
N GLU A 11 -34.05 6.18 -50.77
CA GLU A 11 -33.21 7.35 -51.09
C GLU A 11 -31.90 6.99 -51.80
N LYS A 12 -31.39 5.75 -51.61
CA LYS A 12 -30.16 5.25 -52.24
C LYS A 12 -30.39 4.62 -53.61
N ILE A 13 -31.64 4.42 -54.02
CA ILE A 13 -31.96 3.89 -55.35
C ILE A 13 -31.74 4.99 -56.39
N ASN A 14 -30.80 4.75 -57.31
CA ASN A 14 -30.58 5.64 -58.44
C ASN A 14 -31.80 5.64 -59.37
N LYS A 15 -32.29 6.83 -59.74
CA LYS A 15 -33.53 6.99 -60.53
C LYS A 15 -33.41 6.49 -61.97
N ASP A 16 -32.18 6.32 -62.48
CA ASP A 16 -31.90 5.87 -63.84
C ASP A 16 -31.73 4.33 -63.97
N ASP A 17 -31.77 3.58 -62.86
CA ASP A 17 -31.59 2.13 -62.84
C ASP A 17 -32.93 1.37 -62.78
N ASN A 18 -32.92 0.09 -63.19
CA ASN A 18 -34.09 -0.79 -63.10
C ASN A 18 -34.49 -0.98 -61.62
N ILE A 19 -35.61 -0.36 -61.24
CA ILE A 19 -36.14 -0.33 -59.87
C ILE A 19 -36.33 -1.74 -59.31
N ASP A 20 -36.88 -2.67 -60.08
CA ASP A 20 -37.10 -4.05 -59.64
C ASP A 20 -35.79 -4.76 -59.30
N LYS A 21 -34.74 -4.57 -60.12
CA LYS A 21 -33.41 -5.13 -59.85
C LYS A 21 -32.76 -4.52 -58.60
N ASN A 22 -32.93 -3.21 -58.40
CA ASN A 22 -32.41 -2.53 -57.22
C ASN A 22 -33.11 -3.00 -55.94
N ILE A 23 -34.44 -3.15 -55.97
CA ILE A 23 -35.23 -3.71 -54.88
C ILE A 23 -34.80 -5.14 -54.56
N GLN A 24 -34.66 -6.00 -55.56
CA GLN A 24 -34.20 -7.37 -55.37
C GLN A 24 -32.81 -7.43 -54.73
N LYS A 25 -31.88 -6.56 -55.18
CA LYS A 25 -30.53 -6.45 -54.63
C LYS A 25 -30.55 -6.04 -53.15
N ILE A 26 -31.34 -5.04 -52.77
CA ILE A 26 -31.49 -4.58 -51.38
C ILE A 26 -32.04 -5.71 -50.49
N ILE A 27 -33.06 -6.43 -50.97
CA ILE A 27 -33.64 -7.57 -50.24
C ILE A 27 -32.59 -8.67 -50.04
N ILE A 28 -31.84 -9.02 -51.08
CA ILE A 28 -30.74 -10.00 -51.02
C ILE A 28 -29.69 -9.55 -49.99
N GLU A 29 -29.24 -8.30 -50.06
CA GLU A 29 -28.24 -7.74 -49.14
C GLU A 29 -28.72 -7.81 -47.69
N LYS A 30 -29.97 -7.41 -47.40
CA LYS A 30 -30.54 -7.47 -46.06
C LYS A 30 -30.69 -8.91 -45.53
N CYS A 31 -31.05 -9.87 -46.38
CA CYS A 31 -31.03 -11.29 -46.00
C CYS A 31 -29.61 -11.78 -45.69
N LEU A 32 -28.61 -11.37 -46.47
CA LEU A 32 -27.21 -11.79 -46.29
C LEU A 32 -26.54 -11.23 -45.03
N ILE A 33 -27.03 -10.11 -44.51
CA ILE A 33 -26.59 -9.54 -43.22
C ILE A 33 -27.55 -9.89 -42.08
N GLY A 34 -28.54 -10.77 -42.30
CA GLY A 34 -29.47 -11.22 -41.27
C GLY A 34 -30.45 -10.15 -40.78
N LYS A 35 -30.62 -9.05 -41.53
CA LYS A 35 -31.58 -7.97 -41.23
C LYS A 35 -32.96 -8.19 -41.84
N PHE A 36 -33.12 -9.21 -42.69
CA PHE A 36 -34.41 -9.58 -43.24
C PHE A 36 -34.58 -11.10 -43.35
N TYR A 37 -35.78 -11.58 -43.08
CA TYR A 37 -36.08 -13.00 -42.97
C TYR A 37 -36.26 -13.68 -44.33
N TYR A 38 -35.95 -14.97 -44.37
CA TYR A 38 -36.15 -15.86 -45.51
C TYR A 38 -36.51 -17.27 -45.01
N ASN A 39 -37.29 -18.00 -45.79
CA ASN A 39 -37.74 -19.36 -45.52
C ASN A 39 -37.83 -20.22 -46.80
N GLU A 40 -38.26 -21.47 -46.70
CA GLU A 40 -38.40 -22.39 -47.85
C GLU A 40 -39.36 -21.87 -48.94
N GLU A 41 -40.31 -21.00 -48.58
CA GLU A 41 -41.31 -20.40 -49.48
C GLU A 41 -40.87 -19.05 -50.07
N SER A 42 -39.61 -18.66 -49.87
CA SER A 42 -39.11 -17.37 -50.38
C SER A 42 -39.23 -17.26 -51.91
N PRO A 43 -39.38 -16.03 -52.46
CA PRO A 43 -39.55 -15.79 -53.89
C PRO A 43 -38.46 -16.41 -54.76
N LEU A 44 -38.84 -16.78 -55.99
CA LEU A 44 -37.96 -17.45 -56.97
C LEU A 44 -36.66 -16.67 -57.20
N PHE A 45 -36.73 -15.33 -57.30
CA PHE A 45 -35.55 -14.49 -57.53
C PHE A 45 -34.49 -14.64 -56.43
N LEU A 46 -34.90 -14.86 -55.16
CA LEU A 46 -33.98 -15.02 -54.04
C LEU A 46 -33.27 -16.38 -54.12
N LYS A 47 -34.01 -17.42 -54.50
CA LYS A 47 -33.48 -18.79 -54.73
C LYS A 47 -32.50 -18.84 -55.90
N GLU A 48 -32.81 -18.15 -56.99
CA GLU A 48 -31.97 -18.10 -58.19
C GLU A 48 -30.71 -17.24 -57.99
N GLN A 49 -30.85 -16.05 -57.40
CA GLN A 49 -29.76 -15.07 -57.30
C GLN A 49 -28.88 -15.28 -56.06
N SER A 50 -29.37 -15.96 -55.02
CA SER A 50 -28.57 -16.28 -53.83
C SER A 50 -28.88 -17.67 -53.25
N PRO A 51 -28.52 -18.76 -53.95
CA PRO A 51 -28.78 -20.14 -53.52
C PRO A 51 -28.24 -20.48 -52.13
N ARG A 52 -27.18 -19.79 -51.69
CA ARG A 52 -26.60 -19.93 -50.34
C ARG A 52 -27.56 -19.61 -49.18
N LEU A 53 -28.67 -18.92 -49.44
CA LEU A 53 -29.72 -18.68 -48.45
C LEU A 53 -30.62 -19.91 -48.23
N PHE A 54 -30.40 -21.01 -48.94
CA PHE A 54 -31.26 -22.18 -48.90
C PHE A 54 -30.44 -23.45 -48.64
N LEU A 55 -31.02 -24.32 -47.81
CA LEU A 55 -30.56 -25.69 -47.55
C LEU A 55 -31.10 -26.65 -48.62
N ASP A 56 -30.44 -27.79 -48.76
CA ASP A 56 -30.92 -28.89 -49.59
C ASP A 56 -32.28 -29.43 -49.09
N GLU A 57 -33.09 -29.94 -50.01
CA GLU A 57 -34.46 -30.40 -49.70
C GLU A 57 -34.47 -31.52 -48.64
N ASP A 58 -33.46 -32.41 -48.67
CA ASP A 58 -33.28 -33.54 -47.76
C ASP A 58 -32.64 -33.15 -46.41
N ALA A 59 -32.39 -31.86 -46.16
CA ALA A 59 -31.83 -31.39 -44.89
C ALA A 59 -32.75 -31.76 -43.70
N PRO A 60 -32.18 -32.20 -42.56
CA PRO A 60 -32.95 -32.59 -41.38
C PRO A 60 -33.93 -31.52 -40.93
N LYS A 61 -35.16 -31.91 -40.56
CA LYS A 61 -36.21 -30.99 -40.09
C LYS A 61 -35.72 -30.07 -38.96
N LYS A 62 -34.97 -30.63 -38.00
CA LYS A 62 -34.39 -29.88 -36.88
C LYS A 62 -33.41 -28.79 -37.34
N LEU A 63 -32.61 -29.05 -38.39
CA LEU A 63 -31.72 -28.05 -38.96
C LEU A 63 -32.52 -26.94 -39.66
N LYS A 64 -33.53 -27.32 -40.46
CA LYS A 64 -34.43 -26.37 -41.13
C LYS A 64 -35.11 -25.43 -40.12
N GLU A 65 -35.51 -25.93 -38.95
CA GLU A 65 -36.05 -25.12 -37.85
C GLU A 65 -35.06 -24.03 -37.40
N TYR A 66 -33.79 -24.34 -37.16
CA TYR A 66 -32.82 -23.31 -36.74
C TYR A 66 -32.35 -22.40 -37.87
N PHE A 67 -32.37 -22.88 -39.11
CA PHE A 67 -31.89 -22.12 -40.27
C PHE A 67 -32.95 -21.14 -40.79
N TYR A 68 -34.22 -21.55 -40.86
CA TYR A 68 -35.31 -20.76 -41.44
C TYR A 68 -36.22 -20.10 -40.40
N SER A 69 -36.38 -20.65 -39.19
CA SER A 69 -37.30 -20.07 -38.19
C SER A 69 -36.85 -18.67 -37.73
N ASN A 70 -37.84 -17.90 -37.25
CA ASN A 70 -37.66 -16.61 -36.59
C ASN A 70 -37.95 -16.71 -35.07
N GLU A 71 -38.29 -17.90 -34.58
CA GLU A 71 -38.55 -18.17 -33.16
C GLU A 71 -37.42 -18.97 -32.51
N LYS A 72 -36.60 -19.64 -33.34
CA LYS A 72 -35.44 -20.42 -32.90
C LYS A 72 -34.21 -19.95 -33.66
N TYR A 73 -33.15 -19.65 -32.92
CA TYR A 73 -31.89 -19.16 -33.48
C TYR A 73 -30.78 -20.17 -33.26
N LEU A 74 -29.94 -20.34 -34.28
CA LEU A 74 -28.73 -21.14 -34.16
C LEU A 74 -27.70 -20.38 -33.32
N ASP A 75 -26.99 -21.09 -32.45
CA ASP A 75 -25.76 -20.64 -31.80
C ASP A 75 -24.66 -21.70 -31.93
N PHE A 76 -23.46 -21.39 -31.42
CA PHE A 76 -22.35 -22.34 -31.48
C PHE A 76 -22.53 -23.58 -30.60
N GLU A 77 -23.35 -23.53 -29.55
CA GLU A 77 -23.61 -24.69 -28.67
C GLU A 77 -24.49 -25.70 -29.42
N ILE A 78 -25.63 -25.24 -29.93
CA ILE A 78 -26.55 -26.03 -30.75
C ILE A 78 -25.82 -26.57 -31.98
N LEU A 79 -25.04 -25.73 -32.67
CA LEU A 79 -24.29 -26.16 -33.83
C LEU A 79 -23.30 -27.27 -33.47
N LYS A 80 -22.54 -27.12 -32.37
CA LYS A 80 -21.56 -28.13 -31.95
C LYS A 80 -22.19 -29.47 -31.61
N GLU A 81 -23.32 -29.47 -30.91
CA GLU A 81 -24.05 -30.69 -30.54
C GLU A 81 -24.51 -31.49 -31.76
N ASN A 82 -24.92 -30.80 -32.83
CA ASN A 82 -25.50 -31.44 -34.02
C ASN A 82 -24.54 -31.43 -35.23
N TYR A 83 -23.30 -30.93 -35.07
CA TYR A 83 -22.38 -30.64 -36.18
C TYR A 83 -22.08 -31.86 -37.07
N LYS A 84 -21.95 -33.05 -36.46
CA LYS A 84 -21.65 -34.29 -37.20
C LYS A 84 -22.72 -34.61 -38.25
N GLU A 85 -23.98 -34.36 -37.93
CA GLU A 85 -25.13 -34.61 -38.81
C GLU A 85 -25.31 -33.46 -39.82
N TRP A 86 -25.16 -32.22 -39.36
CA TRP A 86 -25.50 -31.03 -40.15
C TRP A 86 -24.40 -30.56 -41.10
N LYS A 87 -23.13 -30.92 -40.86
CA LYS A 87 -21.98 -30.40 -41.65
C LYS A 87 -22.08 -30.62 -43.16
N LYS A 88 -22.82 -31.64 -43.62
CA LYS A 88 -22.97 -31.91 -45.07
C LYS A 88 -23.91 -30.94 -45.77
N TYR A 89 -24.77 -30.25 -45.01
CA TYR A 89 -25.75 -29.28 -45.51
C TYR A 89 -25.32 -27.82 -45.23
N LEU A 90 -24.27 -27.64 -44.43
CA LEU A 90 -23.81 -26.34 -43.93
C LEU A 90 -22.37 -26.09 -44.37
N ASP A 91 -22.20 -25.27 -45.40
CA ASP A 91 -20.92 -24.61 -45.66
C ASP A 91 -20.72 -23.42 -44.71
N ASN A 92 -19.52 -22.84 -44.71
CA ASN A 92 -19.18 -21.74 -43.79
C ASN A 92 -20.09 -20.51 -43.97
N GLU A 93 -20.52 -20.19 -45.20
CA GLU A 93 -21.41 -19.06 -45.47
C GLU A 93 -22.80 -19.34 -44.89
N LYS A 94 -23.34 -20.55 -45.08
CA LYS A 94 -24.60 -20.97 -44.47
C LYS A 94 -24.55 -20.94 -42.94
N ILE A 95 -23.44 -21.37 -42.34
CA ILE A 95 -23.24 -21.29 -40.88
C ILE A 95 -23.31 -19.83 -40.42
N LYS A 96 -22.58 -18.92 -41.07
CA LYS A 96 -22.63 -17.48 -40.77
C LYS A 96 -24.05 -16.95 -40.86
N LEU A 97 -24.75 -17.22 -41.96
CA LEU A 97 -26.12 -16.75 -42.20
C LEU A 97 -27.07 -17.20 -41.09
N ALA A 98 -26.99 -18.46 -40.67
CA ALA A 98 -27.80 -18.98 -39.58
C ALA A 98 -27.48 -18.32 -38.22
N LEU A 99 -26.20 -18.04 -37.94
CA LEU A 99 -25.75 -17.45 -36.67
C LEU A 99 -26.07 -15.94 -36.55
N ILE A 100 -26.02 -15.19 -37.65
CA ILE A 100 -26.31 -13.75 -37.62
C ILE A 100 -27.81 -13.43 -37.57
N LYS A 101 -28.70 -14.40 -37.81
CA LYS A 101 -30.15 -14.19 -37.83
C LYS A 101 -30.75 -13.75 -36.50
N ASN A 102 -30.07 -13.99 -35.37
CA ASN A 102 -30.58 -13.57 -34.07
C ASN A 102 -30.56 -12.04 -33.95
N PRO A 103 -31.72 -11.36 -33.90
CA PRO A 103 -31.78 -9.90 -33.92
C PRO A 103 -31.14 -9.28 -32.67
N GLY A 104 -31.15 -9.99 -31.53
CA GLY A 104 -30.56 -9.51 -30.28
C GLY A 104 -29.03 -9.40 -30.29
N ILE A 105 -28.36 -10.16 -31.16
CA ILE A 105 -26.88 -10.19 -31.26
C ILE A 105 -26.34 -10.01 -32.67
N ASN A 106 -27.20 -9.77 -33.67
CA ASN A 106 -26.85 -9.69 -35.11
C ASN A 106 -25.61 -8.81 -35.37
N ASN A 107 -25.64 -7.54 -34.90
CA ASN A 107 -24.54 -6.60 -35.11
C ASN A 107 -23.23 -7.07 -34.47
N ILE A 108 -23.30 -7.69 -33.28
CA ILE A 108 -22.12 -8.17 -32.55
C ILE A 108 -21.56 -9.44 -33.22
N MET A 109 -22.44 -10.32 -33.69
CA MET A 109 -22.06 -11.53 -34.44
C MET A 109 -21.42 -11.18 -35.79
N LEU A 110 -21.94 -10.16 -36.49
CA LEU A 110 -21.31 -9.62 -37.71
C LEU A 110 -19.90 -9.11 -37.42
N LYS A 111 -19.74 -8.30 -36.35
CA LYS A 111 -18.43 -7.82 -35.91
C LYS A 111 -17.48 -8.97 -35.53
N TYR A 112 -17.98 -10.02 -34.89
CA TYR A 112 -17.18 -11.21 -34.59
C TYR A 112 -16.64 -11.87 -35.87
N PHE A 113 -17.47 -12.04 -36.90
CA PHE A 113 -17.00 -12.59 -38.18
C PHE A 113 -16.04 -11.66 -38.92
N GLU A 114 -16.25 -10.34 -38.82
CA GLU A 114 -15.35 -9.33 -39.40
C GLU A 114 -13.96 -9.38 -38.75
N GLU A 115 -13.90 -9.41 -37.43
CA GLU A 115 -12.65 -9.32 -36.67
C GLU A 115 -11.78 -10.59 -36.76
N PHE A 116 -12.42 -11.77 -36.85
CA PHE A 116 -11.72 -13.05 -36.84
C PHE A 116 -11.59 -13.69 -38.23
N GLY A 117 -12.42 -13.26 -39.18
CA GLY A 117 -12.61 -13.94 -40.45
C GLY A 117 -13.46 -15.21 -40.31
N LEU A 118 -14.16 -15.56 -41.39
CA LEU A 118 -15.22 -16.57 -41.37
C LEU A 118 -14.76 -17.96 -40.87
N GLU A 119 -13.68 -18.49 -41.45
CA GLU A 119 -13.21 -19.84 -41.13
C GLU A 119 -12.69 -19.95 -39.69
N LYS A 120 -11.86 -18.98 -39.26
CA LYS A 120 -11.31 -18.96 -37.90
C LYS A 120 -12.40 -18.74 -36.85
N ALA A 121 -13.36 -17.86 -37.12
CA ALA A 121 -14.51 -17.61 -36.25
C ALA A 121 -15.32 -18.90 -36.01
N ILE A 122 -15.72 -19.61 -37.08
CA ILE A 122 -16.47 -20.86 -36.95
C ILE A 122 -15.66 -21.91 -36.18
N LYS A 123 -14.38 -22.06 -36.50
CA LYS A 123 -13.48 -23.01 -35.83
C LYS A 123 -13.37 -22.69 -34.33
N LEU A 124 -13.21 -21.42 -33.97
CA LEU A 124 -13.10 -20.97 -32.58
C LEU A 124 -14.42 -21.18 -31.81
N GLY A 125 -15.55 -20.81 -32.42
CA GLY A 125 -16.89 -21.03 -31.88
C GLY A 125 -17.19 -22.50 -31.61
N LEU A 126 -16.88 -23.39 -32.56
CA LEU A 126 -17.05 -24.84 -32.36
C LEU A 126 -16.09 -25.43 -31.32
N LYS A 127 -14.87 -24.87 -31.19
CA LYS A 127 -13.91 -25.33 -30.19
C LYS A 127 -14.43 -25.04 -28.77
N ASN A 128 -14.84 -23.80 -28.49
CA ASN A 128 -15.27 -23.34 -27.16
C ASN A 128 -16.60 -22.56 -27.21
N PRO A 129 -17.74 -23.21 -27.53
CA PRO A 129 -18.97 -22.50 -27.87
C PRO A 129 -19.51 -21.66 -26.71
N LYS A 130 -19.51 -22.20 -25.49
CA LYS A 130 -19.96 -21.50 -24.28
C LYS A 130 -19.20 -20.20 -24.03
N VAL A 131 -17.87 -20.24 -24.12
CA VAL A 131 -17.02 -19.06 -23.87
C VAL A 131 -17.21 -18.03 -24.98
N VAL A 132 -17.21 -18.47 -26.24
CA VAL A 132 -17.39 -17.59 -27.41
C VAL A 132 -18.76 -16.91 -27.37
N MET A 133 -19.84 -17.67 -27.14
CA MET A 133 -21.18 -17.10 -27.01
C MET A 133 -21.29 -16.14 -25.83
N SER A 134 -20.66 -16.46 -24.69
CA SER A 134 -20.60 -15.55 -23.56
C SER A 134 -19.91 -14.23 -23.90
N MET A 135 -18.79 -14.26 -24.64
CA MET A 135 -18.09 -13.04 -25.08
C MET A 135 -18.93 -12.22 -26.08
N ILE A 136 -19.59 -12.89 -27.03
CA ILE A 136 -20.48 -12.25 -28.02
C ILE A 136 -21.66 -11.59 -27.31
N ASN A 137 -22.36 -12.29 -26.42
CA ASN A 137 -23.54 -11.77 -25.73
C ASN A 137 -23.22 -10.57 -24.83
N ASN A 138 -21.95 -10.41 -24.40
CA ASN A 138 -21.49 -9.26 -23.60
C ASN A 138 -20.78 -8.18 -24.44
N ALA A 139 -20.75 -8.29 -25.77
CA ALA A 139 -20.02 -7.39 -26.67
C ALA A 139 -18.51 -7.28 -26.40
N ASP A 140 -17.89 -8.29 -25.76
CA ASP A 140 -16.47 -8.32 -25.36
C ASP A 140 -15.54 -8.78 -26.53
N ILE A 141 -15.91 -8.54 -27.80
CA ILE A 141 -15.22 -9.08 -28.99
C ILE A 141 -13.76 -8.64 -29.09
N TYR A 142 -13.47 -7.39 -28.73
CA TYR A 142 -12.13 -6.82 -28.80
C TYR A 142 -11.16 -7.51 -27.83
N ASP A 143 -11.59 -7.76 -26.59
CA ASP A 143 -10.78 -8.48 -25.61
C ASP A 143 -10.52 -9.92 -26.08
N MET A 144 -11.56 -10.59 -26.61
CA MET A 144 -11.42 -11.92 -27.19
C MET A 144 -10.39 -11.95 -28.34
N LYS A 145 -10.38 -10.92 -29.20
CA LYS A 145 -9.42 -10.81 -30.32
C LYS A 145 -7.99 -10.68 -29.82
N ILE A 146 -7.73 -9.77 -28.88
CA ILE A 146 -6.39 -9.59 -28.28
C ILE A 146 -5.87 -10.92 -27.75
N TRP A 147 -6.69 -11.63 -26.99
CA TRP A 147 -6.30 -12.92 -26.42
C TRP A 147 -6.09 -13.99 -27.46
N TYR A 148 -6.95 -14.05 -28.48
CA TYR A 148 -6.81 -15.00 -29.57
C TYR A 148 -5.51 -14.78 -30.36
N GLU A 149 -5.17 -13.54 -30.69
CA GLU A 149 -3.91 -13.21 -31.35
C GLU A 149 -2.70 -13.59 -30.49
N LYS A 150 -2.74 -13.24 -29.19
CA LYS A 150 -1.67 -13.56 -28.24
C LYS A 150 -1.44 -15.05 -28.03
N THR A 151 -2.47 -15.90 -28.18
CA THR A 151 -2.32 -17.36 -28.09
C THR A 151 -1.84 -17.99 -29.41
N GLY A 152 -1.40 -17.17 -30.38
CA GLY A 152 -1.04 -17.64 -31.72
C GLY A 152 -2.26 -18.14 -32.50
N GLU A 153 -3.43 -17.56 -32.26
CA GLU A 153 -4.70 -17.89 -32.92
C GLU A 153 -5.17 -19.33 -32.69
N THR A 154 -4.79 -19.93 -31.56
CA THR A 154 -5.07 -21.34 -31.27
C THR A 154 -6.23 -21.55 -30.31
N PHE A 155 -6.42 -20.67 -29.32
CA PHE A 155 -7.51 -20.77 -28.34
C PHE A 155 -7.81 -19.43 -27.67
N ILE A 156 -8.86 -19.38 -26.84
CA ILE A 156 -9.13 -18.27 -25.94
C ILE A 156 -9.29 -18.80 -24.50
N PRO A 157 -8.79 -18.09 -23.47
CA PRO A 157 -8.97 -18.47 -22.07
C PRO A 157 -10.42 -18.40 -21.59
N ASN A 158 -10.65 -18.72 -20.31
CA ASN A 158 -11.92 -18.45 -19.63
C ASN A 158 -12.27 -16.94 -19.72
N ARG A 159 -13.57 -16.61 -19.85
CA ARG A 159 -14.05 -15.22 -19.94
C ARG A 159 -13.52 -14.33 -18.83
N THR A 160 -13.58 -14.78 -17.57
CA THR A 160 -13.11 -14.00 -16.43
C THR A 160 -11.62 -13.70 -16.52
N VAL A 161 -10.81 -14.67 -16.96
CA VAL A 161 -9.38 -14.44 -17.20
C VAL A 161 -9.20 -13.36 -18.25
N MET A 162 -9.94 -13.41 -19.36
CA MET A 162 -9.78 -12.42 -20.42
C MET A 162 -10.13 -10.99 -19.98
N LYS A 163 -11.08 -10.85 -19.06
CA LYS A 163 -11.55 -9.55 -18.55
C LYS A 163 -10.70 -9.00 -17.42
N GLU A 164 -10.30 -9.84 -16.47
CA GLU A 164 -9.68 -9.40 -15.23
C GLU A 164 -8.14 -9.38 -15.31
N PHE A 165 -7.55 -10.23 -16.15
CA PHE A 165 -6.10 -10.37 -16.19
C PHE A 165 -5.43 -9.15 -16.88
N PRO A 166 -4.37 -8.56 -16.29
CA PRO A 166 -3.67 -7.41 -16.88
C PRO A 166 -3.19 -7.66 -18.31
N LYS A 167 -3.68 -6.86 -19.27
CA LYS A 167 -3.35 -7.01 -20.70
C LYS A 167 -1.85 -6.95 -21.02
N LYS A 168 -1.11 -6.14 -20.27
CA LYS A 168 0.36 -6.00 -20.40
C LYS A 168 1.13 -7.29 -20.03
N ASP A 169 0.51 -8.17 -19.25
CA ASP A 169 1.13 -9.36 -18.69
C ASP A 169 0.63 -10.66 -19.36
N ILE A 170 -0.12 -10.58 -20.48
CA ILE A 170 -0.66 -11.78 -21.17
C ILE A 170 0.45 -12.81 -21.49
N ASP A 171 1.64 -12.35 -21.87
CA ASP A 171 2.75 -13.25 -22.19
C ASP A 171 3.17 -14.08 -20.95
N LYS A 172 3.11 -13.48 -19.74
CA LYS A 172 3.33 -14.19 -18.47
C LYS A 172 2.28 -15.27 -18.23
N PHE A 173 1.01 -14.96 -18.50
CA PHE A 173 -0.07 -15.95 -18.39
C PHE A 173 0.19 -17.17 -19.28
N LEU A 174 0.58 -16.94 -20.54
CA LEU A 174 0.84 -18.00 -21.51
C LEU A 174 2.02 -18.88 -21.08
N LEU A 175 3.11 -18.28 -20.61
CA LEU A 175 4.25 -19.02 -20.06
C LEU A 175 3.84 -19.87 -18.85
N SER A 176 2.93 -19.38 -18.00
CA SER A 176 2.48 -20.07 -16.79
C SER A 176 1.27 -20.99 -17.01
N GLY A 177 0.91 -21.29 -18.27
CA GLY A 177 -0.31 -22.02 -18.61
C GLY A 177 -0.44 -23.39 -17.94
N LYS A 178 0.68 -24.12 -17.73
CA LYS A 178 0.66 -25.41 -17.02
C LYS A 178 0.26 -25.24 -15.55
N SER A 179 0.92 -24.32 -14.83
CA SER A 179 0.65 -24.03 -13.42
C SER A 179 -0.76 -23.48 -13.23
N TRP A 180 -1.17 -22.54 -14.07
CA TRP A 180 -2.53 -21.99 -14.05
C TRP A 180 -3.59 -23.06 -14.32
N SER A 181 -3.37 -23.95 -15.30
CA SER A 181 -4.30 -25.04 -15.58
C SER A 181 -4.47 -26.00 -14.42
N ILE A 182 -3.45 -26.20 -13.57
CA ILE A 182 -3.56 -27.02 -12.36
C ILE A 182 -4.47 -26.33 -11.33
N LEU A 183 -4.29 -25.04 -11.09
CA LEU A 183 -5.11 -24.26 -10.17
C LEU A 183 -6.59 -24.22 -10.61
N MET A 184 -6.85 -24.03 -11.91
CA MET A 184 -8.21 -24.03 -12.46
C MET A 184 -8.92 -25.40 -12.41
N ARG A 185 -8.20 -26.50 -12.13
CA ARG A 185 -8.82 -27.82 -11.89
C ARG A 185 -9.29 -28.00 -10.44
N LEU A 186 -9.02 -27.04 -9.57
CA LEU A 186 -9.65 -26.94 -8.26
C LEU A 186 -11.03 -26.31 -8.46
N GLU A 187 -12.00 -27.13 -8.82
CA GLU A 187 -13.34 -26.69 -9.28
C GLU A 187 -14.04 -25.77 -8.26
N SER A 188 -13.91 -26.05 -6.96
CA SER A 188 -14.48 -25.24 -5.89
C SER A 188 -13.95 -23.80 -5.87
N TYR A 189 -12.69 -23.58 -6.28
CA TYR A 189 -12.03 -22.28 -6.37
C TYR A 189 -12.18 -21.60 -7.75
N SER A 190 -12.82 -22.27 -8.71
CA SER A 190 -13.04 -21.76 -10.06
C SER A 190 -14.52 -21.81 -10.49
N ALA A 191 -15.41 -22.04 -9.53
CA ALA A 191 -16.85 -22.19 -9.75
C ALA A 191 -17.57 -20.88 -10.13
N SER A 192 -17.02 -19.72 -9.77
CA SER A 192 -17.60 -18.40 -10.07
C SER A 192 -16.56 -17.42 -10.62
N PRO A 193 -16.98 -16.37 -11.35
CA PRO A 193 -16.09 -15.28 -11.78
C PRO A 193 -15.32 -14.64 -10.62
N GLU A 194 -15.95 -14.43 -9.48
CA GLU A 194 -15.36 -13.80 -8.30
C GLU A 194 -14.24 -14.66 -7.72
N LYS A 195 -14.46 -15.98 -7.65
CA LYS A 195 -13.44 -16.94 -7.20
C LYS A 195 -12.27 -17.03 -8.18
N ILE A 196 -12.54 -17.04 -9.49
CA ILE A 196 -11.48 -16.99 -10.51
C ILE A 196 -10.67 -15.70 -10.37
N LYS A 197 -11.32 -14.55 -10.17
CA LYS A 197 -10.65 -13.26 -9.98
C LYS A 197 -9.74 -13.27 -8.76
N SER A 198 -10.21 -13.75 -7.61
CA SER A 198 -9.40 -13.88 -6.40
C SER A 198 -8.27 -14.91 -6.56
N LEU A 199 -8.50 -15.99 -7.31
CA LEU A 199 -7.45 -16.97 -7.65
C LEU A 199 -6.37 -16.37 -8.56
N ILE A 200 -6.72 -15.48 -9.50
CA ILE A 200 -5.74 -14.72 -10.30
C ILE A 200 -4.89 -13.86 -9.36
N LYS A 201 -5.52 -13.11 -8.44
CA LYS A 201 -4.80 -12.22 -7.50
C LYS A 201 -3.90 -12.99 -6.54
N ALA A 202 -4.37 -14.11 -5.99
CA ALA A 202 -3.54 -15.01 -5.22
C ALA A 202 -2.36 -15.54 -6.04
N SER A 203 -2.60 -15.92 -7.30
CA SER A 203 -1.54 -16.38 -8.21
C SER A 203 -0.49 -15.30 -8.50
N TYR A 204 -0.89 -14.02 -8.57
CA TYR A 204 0.03 -12.88 -8.67
C TYR A 204 0.89 -12.73 -7.40
N LEU A 205 0.27 -12.69 -6.22
CA LEU A 205 1.02 -12.59 -4.96
C LEU A 205 2.04 -13.73 -4.82
N PHE A 206 1.62 -14.93 -5.19
CA PHE A 206 2.45 -16.12 -5.13
C PHE A 206 3.41 -16.26 -6.31
N GLY A 207 3.49 -15.28 -7.22
CA GLY A 207 4.47 -15.27 -8.31
C GLY A 207 4.26 -16.39 -9.33
N VAL A 208 3.06 -16.99 -9.41
CA VAL A 208 2.75 -18.07 -10.36
C VAL A 208 2.95 -17.59 -11.80
N PHE A 209 2.56 -16.35 -12.10
CA PHE A 209 2.76 -15.74 -13.41
C PHE A 209 4.20 -15.27 -13.65
N ASP A 210 5.05 -15.24 -12.61
CA ASP A 210 6.49 -14.95 -12.72
C ASP A 210 7.35 -16.23 -12.69
N GLN A 211 6.74 -17.40 -12.94
CA GLN A 211 7.41 -18.71 -12.93
C GLN A 211 8.06 -19.08 -11.59
N ASP A 212 7.59 -18.49 -10.48
CA ASP A 212 8.07 -18.83 -9.14
C ASP A 212 7.53 -20.19 -8.71
N LYS A 213 8.32 -21.25 -8.91
CA LYS A 213 7.94 -22.61 -8.54
C LYS A 213 7.63 -22.76 -7.05
N THR A 214 8.46 -22.20 -6.18
CA THR A 214 8.23 -22.24 -4.73
C THR A 214 6.94 -21.51 -4.36
N GLY A 215 6.68 -20.38 -5.01
CA GLY A 215 5.43 -19.64 -4.87
C GLY A 215 4.21 -20.46 -5.30
N PHE A 216 4.26 -21.11 -6.46
CA PHE A 216 3.21 -22.03 -6.92
C PHE A 216 2.99 -23.18 -5.93
N ASP A 217 4.06 -23.86 -5.49
CA ASP A 217 3.98 -24.99 -4.56
C ASP A 217 3.33 -24.57 -3.24
N ASN A 218 3.67 -23.38 -2.71
CA ASN A 218 3.05 -22.82 -1.52
C ASN A 218 1.56 -22.51 -1.72
N LEU A 219 1.18 -21.87 -2.85
CA LEU A 219 -0.23 -21.57 -3.15
C LEU A 219 -1.05 -22.85 -3.30
N TYR A 220 -0.54 -23.80 -4.08
CA TYR A 220 -1.21 -25.08 -4.27
C TYR A 220 -1.39 -25.80 -2.93
N HIS A 221 -0.34 -25.86 -2.11
CA HIS A 221 -0.40 -26.46 -0.78
C HIS A 221 -1.45 -25.79 0.11
N ILE A 222 -1.52 -24.46 0.22
CA ILE A 222 -2.52 -23.82 1.08
C ILE A 222 -3.97 -24.03 0.60
N LEU A 223 -4.17 -24.22 -0.70
CA LEU A 223 -5.50 -24.51 -1.27
C LEU A 223 -5.90 -25.97 -1.03
N THR A 224 -4.96 -26.92 -1.13
CA THR A 224 -5.28 -28.36 -1.12
C THR A 224 -4.98 -29.09 0.19
N ASN A 225 -4.20 -28.50 1.11
CA ASN A 225 -3.74 -29.19 2.32
C ASN A 225 -4.88 -29.46 3.31
N ILE A 226 -4.82 -30.62 3.95
CA ILE A 226 -5.68 -31.00 5.07
C ILE A 226 -5.01 -30.55 6.38
N PRO A 227 -5.72 -29.87 7.30
CA PRO A 227 -5.15 -29.43 8.57
C PRO A 227 -4.51 -30.57 9.35
N LYS A 228 -3.24 -30.42 9.72
CA LYS A 228 -2.57 -31.42 10.57
C LYS A 228 -3.13 -31.44 11.99
N LYS A 229 -3.69 -30.31 12.43
CA LYS A 229 -4.29 -30.12 13.75
C LYS A 229 -5.54 -29.24 13.63
N ILE A 230 -6.58 -29.55 14.39
CA ILE A 230 -7.75 -28.69 14.58
C ILE A 230 -8.00 -28.56 16.09
N SER A 231 -8.09 -27.32 16.58
CA SER A 231 -8.35 -27.03 18.00
C SER A 231 -9.74 -27.49 18.42
N ILE A 232 -9.89 -27.89 19.69
CA ILE A 232 -11.21 -28.10 20.29
C ILE A 232 -12.04 -26.81 20.32
N ASP A 233 -11.43 -25.63 20.18
CA ASP A 233 -12.17 -24.36 20.11
C ASP A 233 -13.14 -24.30 18.90
N TYR A 234 -12.98 -25.21 17.93
CA TYR A 234 -13.89 -25.39 16.79
C TYR A 234 -14.95 -26.48 17.02
N GLU A 235 -15.22 -26.88 18.27
CA GLU A 235 -16.10 -28.01 18.61
C GLU A 235 -17.47 -27.95 17.92
N ASN A 236 -18.10 -26.77 17.89
CA ASN A 236 -19.40 -26.59 17.26
C ASN A 236 -19.41 -27.00 15.78
N VAL A 237 -18.44 -26.51 14.99
CA VAL A 237 -18.33 -26.87 13.57
C VAL A 237 -17.79 -28.29 13.39
N LEU A 238 -16.94 -28.77 14.30
CA LEU A 238 -16.42 -30.13 14.27
C LEU A 238 -17.52 -31.19 14.42
N GLU A 239 -18.56 -30.94 15.21
CA GLU A 239 -19.70 -31.85 15.30
C GLU A 239 -20.47 -31.95 13.97
N GLU A 240 -20.61 -30.85 13.24
CA GLU A 240 -21.21 -30.87 11.91
C GLU A 240 -20.33 -31.61 10.89
N VAL A 241 -19.01 -31.36 10.95
CA VAL A 241 -18.01 -32.06 10.12
C VAL A 241 -18.04 -33.57 10.39
N LYS A 242 -18.08 -33.99 11.66
CA LYS A 242 -18.21 -35.40 12.06
C LYS A 242 -19.47 -36.02 11.50
N LYS A 243 -20.62 -35.35 11.64
CA LYS A 243 -21.90 -35.82 11.09
C LYS A 243 -21.82 -35.98 9.57
N SER A 244 -21.24 -35.00 8.87
CA SER A 244 -21.15 -35.03 7.42
C SER A 244 -20.19 -36.10 6.91
N ILE A 245 -19.09 -36.38 7.61
CA ILE A 245 -18.16 -37.45 7.25
C ILE A 245 -18.74 -38.84 7.57
N ASN A 246 -19.34 -39.00 8.74
CA ASN A 246 -19.84 -40.29 9.21
C ASN A 246 -21.15 -40.73 8.58
N ASN A 247 -21.96 -39.79 8.08
CA ASN A 247 -23.28 -40.10 7.53
C ASN A 247 -23.40 -39.70 6.05
N GLU A 248 -23.28 -38.40 5.75
CA GLU A 248 -23.64 -37.84 4.44
C GLU A 248 -22.64 -38.26 3.34
N ASN A 249 -21.34 -38.24 3.64
CA ASN A 249 -20.27 -38.51 2.69
C ASN A 249 -19.57 -39.84 2.94
N ARG A 250 -20.04 -40.65 3.91
CA ARG A 250 -19.40 -41.90 4.33
C ARG A 250 -19.13 -42.84 3.16
N LYS A 251 -20.17 -43.11 2.37
CA LYS A 251 -20.09 -44.03 1.23
C LYS A 251 -19.05 -43.58 0.20
N VAL A 252 -19.04 -42.29 -0.14
CA VAL A 252 -18.11 -41.73 -1.13
C VAL A 252 -16.66 -41.85 -0.65
N LEU A 253 -16.42 -41.61 0.64
CA LEU A 253 -15.09 -41.74 1.25
C LEU A 253 -14.65 -43.21 1.33
N GLU A 254 -15.53 -44.12 1.76
CA GLU A 254 -15.23 -45.56 1.82
C GLU A 254 -14.97 -46.17 0.43
N ASP A 255 -15.77 -45.80 -0.58
CA ASP A 255 -15.58 -46.27 -1.96
C ASP A 255 -14.23 -45.77 -2.51
N SER A 256 -13.87 -44.50 -2.23
CA SER A 256 -12.55 -43.95 -2.60
C SER A 256 -11.40 -44.65 -1.88
N LEU A 257 -11.53 -44.95 -0.58
CA LEU A 257 -10.51 -45.68 0.19
C LEU A 257 -10.31 -47.09 -0.35
N LYS A 258 -11.40 -47.78 -0.74
CA LYS A 258 -11.34 -49.10 -1.38
C LYS A 258 -10.64 -49.04 -2.74
N GLU A 259 -10.91 -48.02 -3.56
CA GLU A 259 -10.17 -47.80 -4.81
C GLU A 259 -8.66 -47.63 -4.60
N GLU A 260 -8.26 -47.17 -3.42
CA GLU A 260 -6.87 -46.97 -3.02
C GLU A 260 -6.30 -48.15 -2.20
N ASN A 261 -7.01 -49.29 -2.16
CA ASN A 261 -6.66 -50.52 -1.44
C ASN A 261 -6.49 -50.35 0.08
N ILE A 262 -7.30 -49.47 0.68
CA ILE A 262 -7.30 -49.21 2.12
C ILE A 262 -8.60 -49.75 2.72
N GLU A 263 -8.48 -50.75 3.58
CA GLU A 263 -9.60 -51.26 4.36
C GLU A 263 -9.79 -50.43 5.63
N VAL A 264 -11.00 -49.90 5.82
CA VAL A 264 -11.39 -49.18 7.04
C VAL A 264 -12.43 -50.00 7.78
N ASN A 265 -12.09 -50.39 9.01
CA ASN A 265 -12.96 -51.15 9.90
C ASN A 265 -13.29 -50.30 11.14
N ASN A 266 -13.67 -49.04 10.91
CA ASN A 266 -13.97 -48.07 11.96
C ASN A 266 -15.45 -47.64 11.87
N ASP A 267 -16.19 -47.81 12.96
CA ASP A 267 -17.59 -47.39 13.06
C ASP A 267 -17.73 -45.86 12.95
N ASN A 268 -16.71 -45.12 13.39
CA ASN A 268 -16.60 -43.68 13.24
C ASN A 268 -15.50 -43.34 12.20
N LEU A 269 -15.93 -42.97 10.99
CA LEU A 269 -15.02 -42.64 9.90
C LEU A 269 -14.24 -41.34 10.15
N PHE A 270 -14.78 -40.39 10.89
CA PHE A 270 -14.03 -39.20 11.30
C PHE A 270 -12.81 -39.58 12.15
N ASP A 271 -12.96 -40.52 13.07
CA ASP A 271 -11.87 -40.96 13.96
C ASP A 271 -10.76 -41.71 13.20
N TYR A 272 -11.05 -42.23 12.02
CA TYR A 272 -10.03 -42.75 11.10
C TYR A 272 -9.14 -41.61 10.57
N PHE A 273 -9.73 -40.49 10.17
CA PHE A 273 -9.02 -39.32 9.64
C PHE A 273 -8.35 -38.48 10.72
N TYR A 274 -8.99 -38.30 11.88
CA TYR A 274 -8.50 -37.46 12.98
C TYR A 274 -8.57 -38.18 14.32
N LYS A 275 -7.47 -38.14 15.07
CA LYS A 275 -7.43 -38.65 16.44
C LYS A 275 -7.41 -37.51 17.45
N TYR A 276 -8.32 -37.54 18.41
CA TYR A 276 -8.30 -36.57 19.51
C TYR A 276 -7.09 -36.83 20.43
N ASP A 277 -6.35 -35.76 20.74
CA ASP A 277 -5.26 -35.77 21.71
C ASP A 277 -5.63 -34.91 22.93
N GLU A 278 -5.99 -35.58 24.02
CA GLU A 278 -6.40 -34.96 25.29
C GLU A 278 -5.35 -33.99 25.86
N LYS A 279 -4.05 -34.29 25.69
CA LYS A 279 -2.98 -33.46 26.27
C LYS A 279 -2.88 -32.11 25.59
N SER A 280 -3.04 -32.08 24.26
CA SER A 280 -2.98 -30.86 23.49
C SER A 280 -4.35 -30.24 23.23
N LYS A 281 -5.45 -30.90 23.61
CA LYS A 281 -6.83 -30.49 23.30
C LYS A 281 -7.04 -30.21 21.80
N ASN A 282 -6.48 -31.06 20.96
CA ASN A 282 -6.52 -30.92 19.50
C ASN A 282 -6.87 -32.26 18.83
N TYR A 283 -7.58 -32.20 17.72
CA TYR A 283 -7.68 -33.31 16.77
C TYR A 283 -6.45 -33.31 15.87
N LYS A 284 -5.72 -34.43 15.82
CA LYS A 284 -4.51 -34.60 14.99
C LYS A 284 -4.82 -35.48 13.79
N LEU A 285 -4.38 -35.05 12.61
CA LEU A 285 -4.53 -35.84 11.38
C LEU A 285 -3.84 -37.21 11.56
N ASN A 286 -4.59 -38.27 11.34
CA ASN A 286 -4.20 -39.66 11.59
C ASN A 286 -3.91 -40.46 10.30
N ILE A 287 -4.14 -39.85 9.13
CA ILE A 287 -3.85 -40.47 7.82
C ILE A 287 -2.58 -39.92 7.20
N ASN A 288 -1.96 -40.74 6.34
CA ASN A 288 -0.96 -40.26 5.40
C ASN A 288 -1.61 -39.97 4.05
N THR A 289 -1.67 -38.68 3.70
CA THR A 289 -2.29 -38.18 2.47
C THR A 289 -1.61 -38.69 1.20
N ASP A 290 -0.33 -39.05 1.26
CA ASP A 290 0.44 -39.54 0.11
C ASP A 290 0.02 -40.97 -0.28
N TYR A 291 -0.50 -41.75 0.66
CA TYR A 291 -1.00 -43.11 0.41
C TYR A 291 -2.49 -43.14 0.02
N CYS A 292 -3.22 -42.02 0.16
CA CYS A 292 -4.64 -41.92 -0.20
C CYS A 292 -5.00 -40.58 -0.89
N PRO A 293 -4.34 -40.21 -2.00
CA PRO A 293 -4.48 -38.90 -2.62
C PRO A 293 -5.89 -38.58 -3.15
N LYS A 294 -6.62 -39.56 -3.70
CA LYS A 294 -8.02 -39.37 -4.14
C LYS A 294 -8.93 -39.13 -2.95
N THR A 295 -8.82 -39.96 -1.93
CA THR A 295 -9.61 -39.82 -0.71
C THR A 295 -9.30 -38.49 -0.02
N SER A 296 -8.03 -38.11 0.05
CA SER A 296 -7.59 -36.82 0.61
C SER A 296 -8.22 -35.63 -0.12
N LYS A 297 -8.33 -35.70 -1.46
CA LYS A 297 -9.02 -34.66 -2.24
C LYS A 297 -10.51 -34.57 -1.91
N ILE A 298 -11.20 -35.71 -1.82
CA ILE A 298 -12.63 -35.75 -1.46
C ILE A 298 -12.82 -35.21 -0.04
N PHE A 299 -11.98 -35.65 0.88
CA PHE A 299 -12.00 -35.20 2.27
C PHE A 299 -11.76 -33.69 2.38
N ARG A 300 -10.76 -33.16 1.68
CA ARG A 300 -10.49 -31.73 1.57
C ARG A 300 -11.72 -30.96 1.07
N ASN A 301 -12.37 -31.43 0.00
CA ASN A 301 -13.58 -30.80 -0.55
C ASN A 301 -14.76 -30.79 0.44
N ILE A 302 -14.86 -31.79 1.32
CA ILE A 302 -15.86 -31.80 2.40
C ILE A 302 -15.54 -30.71 3.42
N LEU A 303 -14.28 -30.61 3.86
CA LEU A 303 -13.85 -29.58 4.81
C LEU A 303 -14.04 -28.15 4.25
N GLU A 304 -13.88 -27.95 2.94
CA GLU A 304 -14.08 -26.64 2.28
C GLU A 304 -15.48 -26.05 2.45
N LYS A 305 -16.48 -26.87 2.81
CA LYS A 305 -17.87 -26.41 3.04
C LYS A 305 -18.05 -25.69 4.38
N TYR A 306 -17.06 -25.75 5.26
CA TYR A 306 -17.12 -25.21 6.62
C TYR A 306 -16.15 -24.03 6.74
N ASP A 307 -16.65 -22.81 6.56
CA ASP A 307 -15.81 -21.59 6.55
C ASP A 307 -15.19 -21.29 7.93
N GLU A 308 -15.73 -21.83 9.01
CA GLU A 308 -15.23 -21.62 10.37
C GLU A 308 -13.90 -22.34 10.60
N LEU A 309 -13.59 -23.40 9.84
CA LEU A 309 -12.35 -24.14 9.99
C LEU A 309 -11.12 -23.28 9.60
N PRO A 310 -9.95 -23.49 10.24
CA PRO A 310 -8.72 -22.72 10.00
C PRO A 310 -8.01 -23.16 8.70
N ILE A 311 -8.75 -23.17 7.59
CA ILE A 311 -8.31 -23.50 6.23
C ILE A 311 -8.68 -22.38 5.28
N LEU A 312 -7.92 -22.25 4.19
CA LEU A 312 -8.25 -21.33 3.12
C LEU A 312 -9.34 -21.96 2.25
N THR A 313 -10.61 -21.79 2.60
CA THR A 313 -11.77 -22.21 1.78
C THR A 313 -11.87 -21.35 0.50
N PRO A 314 -12.66 -21.76 -0.49
CA PRO A 314 -12.96 -20.91 -1.65
C PRO A 314 -13.55 -19.55 -1.29
N ASP A 315 -14.42 -19.51 -0.27
CA ASP A 315 -15.08 -18.26 0.15
C ASP A 315 -14.11 -17.35 0.93
N LYS A 316 -13.21 -17.92 1.75
CA LYS A 316 -12.08 -17.18 2.32
C LYS A 316 -11.11 -16.67 1.27
N LEU A 317 -10.78 -17.46 0.25
CA LEU A 317 -9.95 -17.01 -0.87
C LEU A 317 -10.58 -15.78 -1.52
N GLU A 318 -11.88 -15.84 -1.81
CA GLU A 318 -12.62 -14.73 -2.36
C GLU A 318 -12.50 -13.50 -1.44
N ARG A 319 -12.89 -13.63 -0.17
CA ARG A 319 -12.88 -12.55 0.83
C ARG A 319 -11.50 -11.91 1.03
N ILE A 320 -10.44 -12.72 1.10
CA ILE A 320 -9.07 -12.26 1.36
C ILE A 320 -8.49 -11.52 0.16
N PHE A 321 -8.63 -12.09 -1.04
CA PHE A 321 -7.92 -11.58 -2.22
C PHE A 321 -8.76 -10.61 -3.05
N LYS A 322 -10.03 -10.38 -2.71
CA LYS A 322 -10.95 -9.49 -3.45
C LYS A 322 -10.33 -8.13 -3.75
N ASP A 323 -9.67 -7.51 -2.77
CA ASP A 323 -9.17 -6.13 -2.85
C ASP A 323 -7.66 -6.05 -3.08
N PHE A 324 -7.00 -7.16 -3.40
CA PHE A 324 -5.56 -7.16 -3.68
C PHE A 324 -5.28 -6.56 -5.06
N ASP A 325 -4.11 -5.97 -5.22
CA ASP A 325 -3.60 -5.56 -6.52
C ASP A 325 -2.94 -6.73 -7.27
N TYR A 326 -2.61 -6.51 -8.54
CA TYR A 326 -1.90 -7.48 -9.37
C TYR A 326 -0.38 -7.34 -9.17
N SER A 327 0.08 -7.56 -7.93
CA SER A 327 1.50 -7.43 -7.56
C SER A 327 2.08 -8.75 -7.02
N ASN A 328 3.38 -8.95 -7.28
CA ASN A 328 4.16 -10.03 -6.67
C ASN A 328 5.06 -9.42 -5.58
N ASN A 329 4.67 -9.60 -4.32
CA ASN A 329 5.46 -9.19 -3.18
C ASN A 329 5.93 -10.40 -2.38
N LYS A 330 7.14 -10.87 -2.68
CA LYS A 330 7.76 -12.05 -2.05
C LYS A 330 7.87 -11.92 -0.52
N LYS A 331 8.16 -10.74 -0.01
CA LYS A 331 8.33 -10.51 1.44
C LYS A 331 6.98 -10.53 2.16
N PHE A 332 5.98 -9.82 1.62
CA PHE A 332 4.61 -9.90 2.13
C PHE A 332 4.08 -11.33 2.08
N ARG A 333 4.35 -12.07 1.00
CA ARG A 333 3.98 -13.49 0.88
C ARG A 333 4.56 -14.34 2.02
N GLN A 334 5.84 -14.14 2.36
CA GLN A 334 6.47 -14.84 3.49
C GLN A 334 5.79 -14.49 4.81
N PHE A 335 5.46 -13.21 5.02
CA PHE A 335 4.69 -12.77 6.18
C PHE A 335 3.28 -13.35 6.22
N PHE A 336 2.55 -13.35 5.11
CA PHE A 336 1.23 -13.93 4.98
C PHE A 336 1.24 -15.42 5.36
N LEU A 337 2.16 -16.19 4.78
CA LEU A 337 2.32 -17.62 5.08
C LEU A 337 2.66 -17.88 6.55
N LYS A 338 3.56 -17.08 7.12
CA LYS A 338 3.97 -17.22 8.53
C LYS A 338 2.82 -16.97 9.52
N ASN A 339 1.86 -16.14 9.15
CA ASN A 339 0.74 -15.74 10.00
C ASN A 339 -0.62 -16.27 9.52
N LEU A 340 -0.62 -17.24 8.59
CA LEU A 340 -1.81 -17.71 7.89
C LEU A 340 -2.90 -18.16 8.87
N ASP A 341 -2.56 -18.99 9.85
CA ASP A 341 -3.51 -19.51 10.85
C ASP A 341 -4.21 -18.39 11.63
N SER A 342 -3.47 -17.32 11.99
CA SER A 342 -4.04 -16.17 12.68
C SER A 342 -4.89 -15.29 11.77
N ILE A 343 -4.53 -15.19 10.49
CA ILE A 343 -5.30 -14.42 9.49
C ILE A 343 -6.62 -15.15 9.18
N LEU A 344 -6.60 -16.47 9.02
CA LEU A 344 -7.79 -17.26 8.66
C LEU A 344 -8.84 -17.34 9.76
N THR A 345 -8.49 -16.95 10.99
CA THR A 345 -9.31 -17.09 12.20
C THR A 345 -9.77 -15.75 12.78
N ASN A 346 -9.28 -14.63 12.23
CA ASN A 346 -9.65 -13.29 12.67
C ASN A 346 -10.18 -12.45 11.49
N PRO A 347 -11.50 -12.16 11.43
CA PRO A 347 -12.10 -11.32 10.39
C PRO A 347 -11.48 -9.93 10.27
N ASP A 348 -11.12 -9.28 11.39
CA ASP A 348 -10.54 -7.93 11.40
C ASP A 348 -9.21 -7.89 10.63
N TYR A 349 -8.43 -8.97 10.73
CA TYR A 349 -7.18 -9.10 9.97
C TYR A 349 -7.44 -9.24 8.48
N ILE A 350 -8.48 -9.97 8.08
CA ILE A 350 -8.83 -10.12 6.67
C ILE A 350 -9.22 -8.76 6.06
N GLU A 351 -10.03 -7.97 6.77
CA GLU A 351 -10.47 -6.65 6.28
C GLU A 351 -9.32 -5.65 6.08
N LEU A 352 -8.28 -5.74 6.91
CA LEU A 352 -7.13 -4.84 6.85
C LEU A 352 -6.01 -5.33 5.92
N LEU A 353 -6.05 -6.58 5.47
CA LEU A 353 -4.92 -7.23 4.81
C LEU A 353 -4.53 -6.59 3.46
N SER A 354 -5.51 -6.10 2.68
CA SER A 354 -5.24 -5.38 1.43
C SER A 354 -4.50 -4.07 1.69
N LYS A 355 -4.91 -3.32 2.73
CA LYS A 355 -4.21 -2.11 3.18
C LYS A 355 -2.82 -2.42 3.71
N VAL A 356 -2.64 -3.54 4.42
CA VAL A 356 -1.32 -4.03 4.82
C VAL A 356 -0.44 -4.28 3.60
N LEU A 357 -0.94 -4.98 2.58
CA LEU A 357 -0.19 -5.26 1.34
C LEU A 357 0.28 -3.97 0.67
N ILE A 358 -0.63 -3.00 0.49
CA ILE A 358 -0.34 -1.70 -0.13
C ILE A 358 0.78 -0.95 0.62
N ASN A 359 0.73 -0.96 1.96
CA ASN A 359 1.67 -0.24 2.80
C ASN A 359 2.87 -1.10 3.26
N TYR A 360 3.00 -2.33 2.75
CA TYR A 360 3.91 -3.30 3.34
C TYR A 360 5.38 -2.85 3.30
N SER A 361 5.78 -2.15 2.23
CA SER A 361 7.11 -1.57 2.12
C SER A 361 7.41 -0.58 3.24
N GLU A 362 6.46 0.31 3.56
CA GLU A 362 6.63 1.29 4.63
C GLU A 362 6.60 0.64 6.01
N ILE A 363 5.74 -0.38 6.19
CA ILE A 363 5.73 -1.22 7.40
C ILE A 363 7.10 -1.86 7.61
N GLU A 364 7.69 -2.45 6.57
CA GLU A 364 9.03 -3.05 6.65
C GLU A 364 10.09 -2.03 7.03
N LYS A 365 10.11 -0.86 6.38
CA LYS A 365 11.08 0.21 6.67
C LYS A 365 11.00 0.65 8.13
N ALA A 366 9.79 0.93 8.61
CA ALA A 366 9.53 1.33 9.99
C ALA A 366 9.89 0.24 11.01
N ASN A 367 9.92 -1.03 10.59
CA ASN A 367 10.27 -2.17 11.43
C ASN A 367 11.64 -2.76 11.10
N SER A 368 12.45 -2.09 10.31
CA SER A 368 13.69 -2.64 9.74
C SER A 368 14.66 -3.18 10.80
N ASN A 369 14.69 -2.58 11.98
CA ASN A 369 15.61 -2.96 13.06
C ASN A 369 15.00 -3.87 14.14
N ARG A 370 13.77 -4.33 13.97
CA ARG A 370 13.11 -5.24 14.92
C ARG A 370 12.35 -6.35 14.21
N LYS A 371 11.92 -7.35 14.96
CA LYS A 371 11.13 -8.45 14.39
C LYS A 371 9.73 -7.95 14.03
N LEU A 372 9.40 -7.95 12.74
CA LEU A 372 8.04 -7.67 12.28
C LEU A 372 7.07 -8.75 12.79
N THR A 373 6.01 -8.31 13.47
CA THR A 373 4.95 -9.15 14.03
C THR A 373 3.62 -8.85 13.37
N LEU A 374 2.66 -9.77 13.52
CA LEU A 374 1.29 -9.54 13.04
C LEU A 374 0.69 -8.27 13.65
N ASN A 375 0.83 -8.11 14.96
CA ASN A 375 0.32 -6.94 15.69
C ASN A 375 0.96 -5.63 15.21
N SER A 376 2.29 -5.56 15.08
CA SER A 376 2.97 -4.33 14.59
C SER A 376 2.58 -3.97 13.16
N THR A 377 2.32 -4.97 12.33
CA THR A 377 1.87 -4.79 10.94
C THR A 377 0.47 -4.18 10.89
N TYR A 378 -0.50 -4.77 11.60
CA TYR A 378 -1.87 -4.24 11.62
C TYR A 378 -1.99 -2.92 12.39
N SER A 379 -1.14 -2.68 13.39
CA SER A 379 -1.08 -1.39 14.11
C SER A 379 -0.66 -0.23 13.21
N TYR A 380 0.11 -0.50 12.15
CA TYR A 380 0.47 0.53 11.17
C TYR A 380 -0.75 0.99 10.33
N ILE A 381 -1.71 0.08 10.14
CA ILE A 381 -2.90 0.31 9.29
C ILE A 381 -4.09 0.80 10.11
N SER A 382 -4.24 0.31 11.34
CA SER A 382 -5.32 0.73 12.23
C SER A 382 -5.02 2.13 12.75
N SER A 383 -5.78 3.13 12.30
CA SER A 383 -5.66 4.51 12.75
C SER A 383 -6.14 4.72 14.19
N ASP A 384 -6.93 3.78 14.74
CA ASP A 384 -7.80 4.05 15.90
C ASP A 384 -7.58 3.07 17.06
N ARG A 385 -6.34 2.88 17.53
CA ARG A 385 -6.15 2.23 18.84
C ARG A 385 -6.41 3.19 20.00
N TYR A 386 -5.90 4.41 19.91
CA TYR A 386 -5.99 5.39 20.99
C TYR A 386 -7.27 6.20 20.86
N LYS A 387 -8.05 6.28 21.94
CA LYS A 387 -9.37 6.96 21.94
C LYS A 387 -9.28 8.47 22.15
N ASN A 388 -8.21 8.97 22.78
CA ASN A 388 -8.08 10.36 23.22
C ASN A 388 -6.81 11.01 22.67
N ILE A 389 -6.68 11.06 21.34
CA ILE A 389 -5.54 11.73 20.70
C ILE A 389 -5.77 13.25 20.78
N ASN A 390 -4.86 13.98 21.42
CA ASN A 390 -4.92 15.43 21.46
C ASN A 390 -4.68 16.00 20.05
N PRO A 391 -5.43 17.01 19.61
CA PRO A 391 -5.25 17.57 18.27
C PRO A 391 -3.83 18.04 17.98
N GLY A 392 -3.27 17.58 16.85
CA GLY A 392 -1.87 17.76 16.44
C GLY A 392 -0.94 16.61 16.87
N ASN A 393 -1.44 15.63 17.63
CA ASN A 393 -0.67 14.45 18.03
C ASN A 393 -0.93 13.23 17.12
N GLU A 394 -1.54 13.40 15.94
CA GLU A 394 -1.91 12.29 15.06
C GLU A 394 -0.66 11.57 14.52
N LYS A 395 0.39 12.32 14.16
CA LYS A 395 1.69 11.75 13.77
C LYS A 395 2.35 11.01 14.93
N LEU A 396 2.26 11.55 16.16
CA LEU A 396 2.76 10.88 17.36
C LEU A 396 2.00 9.57 17.62
N ALA A 397 0.67 9.58 17.49
CA ALA A 397 -0.17 8.39 17.66
C ALA A 397 0.26 7.28 16.68
N LYS A 398 0.49 7.63 15.41
CA LYS A 398 1.00 6.70 14.40
C LYS A 398 2.37 6.14 14.80
N ILE A 399 3.33 6.98 15.16
CA ILE A 399 4.68 6.54 15.59
C ILE A 399 4.59 5.65 16.84
N SER A 400 3.71 5.99 17.77
CA SER A 400 3.55 5.26 19.04
C SER A 400 2.92 3.88 18.82
N LEU A 401 1.94 3.80 17.91
CA LEU A 401 1.34 2.54 17.49
C LEU A 401 2.34 1.63 16.80
N ILE A 402 3.14 2.20 15.91
CA ILE A 402 4.24 1.49 15.26
C ILE A 402 5.18 1.01 16.35
N ALA A 403 5.69 1.89 17.21
CA ALA A 403 6.59 1.54 18.31
C ALA A 403 5.99 0.46 19.24
N GLY A 404 4.67 0.34 19.33
CA GLY A 404 3.98 -0.70 20.08
C GLY A 404 3.60 -0.28 21.49
N TYR A 405 3.62 1.02 21.77
CA TYR A 405 3.20 1.59 23.05
C TYR A 405 1.73 1.29 23.33
N GLN A 406 1.43 1.04 24.59
CA GLN A 406 0.08 0.87 25.12
C GLN A 406 -0.55 2.22 25.44
N ASP A 407 -1.86 2.26 25.65
CA ASP A 407 -2.61 3.51 25.89
C ASP A 407 -2.00 4.35 27.02
N LYS A 408 -1.61 3.73 28.14
CA LYS A 408 -0.99 4.44 29.27
C LYS A 408 0.34 5.10 28.91
N GLU A 409 1.15 4.42 28.12
CA GLU A 409 2.44 4.93 27.67
C GLU A 409 2.24 6.05 26.65
N PHE A 410 1.27 5.90 25.74
CA PHE A 410 0.90 6.93 24.79
C PHE A 410 0.46 8.23 25.48
N GLU A 411 -0.33 8.17 26.56
CA GLU A 411 -0.71 9.37 27.31
C GLU A 411 0.50 10.13 27.89
N ILE A 412 1.56 9.42 28.30
CA ILE A 412 2.81 10.05 28.75
C ILE A 412 3.52 10.72 27.57
N LEU A 413 3.62 10.02 26.44
CA LEU A 413 4.22 10.58 25.22
C LEU A 413 3.48 11.81 24.71
N GLN A 414 2.14 11.81 24.79
CA GLN A 414 1.33 12.98 24.45
C GLN A 414 1.70 14.18 25.33
N GLN A 415 1.87 13.98 26.63
CA GLN A 415 2.27 15.05 27.55
C GLN A 415 3.64 15.63 27.18
N ILE A 416 4.63 14.76 26.95
CA ILE A 416 5.98 15.18 26.53
C ILE A 416 5.91 15.96 25.21
N TYR A 417 5.22 15.43 24.21
CA TYR A 417 5.12 16.06 22.90
C TYR A 417 4.35 17.38 22.91
N ASN A 418 3.31 17.52 23.76
CA ASN A 418 2.60 18.78 23.96
C ASN A 418 3.51 19.89 24.50
N VAL A 419 4.54 19.52 25.28
CA VAL A 419 5.61 20.45 25.66
C VAL A 419 6.53 20.74 24.48
N GLY A 420 7.06 19.68 23.85
CA GLY A 420 8.07 19.79 22.79
C GLY A 420 7.61 20.52 21.53
N ARG A 421 6.38 20.28 21.05
CA ARG A 421 5.84 20.91 19.82
C ARG A 421 5.65 22.43 19.89
N LYS A 422 5.84 23.04 21.07
CA LYS A 422 5.87 24.50 21.25
C LYS A 422 7.24 25.10 20.93
N ARG A 423 8.31 24.28 20.97
CA ARG A 423 9.69 24.72 20.74
C ARG A 423 9.82 25.37 19.37
N THR A 424 10.56 26.47 19.34
CA THR A 424 10.83 27.26 18.13
C THR A 424 12.31 27.49 17.91
N PHE A 425 13.10 27.43 18.99
CA PHE A 425 14.54 27.65 18.95
C PHE A 425 15.29 26.50 19.63
N SER A 426 16.56 26.36 19.28
CA SER A 426 17.48 25.41 19.88
C SER A 426 18.88 26.02 19.93
N SER A 427 19.70 25.52 20.85
CA SER A 427 21.13 25.77 20.82
C SER A 427 21.86 24.85 19.82
N ILE A 428 21.20 23.83 19.26
CA ILE A 428 21.80 22.91 18.28
C ILE A 428 21.30 23.25 16.88
N PRO A 429 22.20 23.53 15.91
CA PRO A 429 21.82 23.72 14.51
C PRO A 429 21.18 22.47 13.92
N ARG A 430 20.22 22.65 13.00
CA ARG A 430 19.70 21.55 12.19
C ARG A 430 20.54 21.37 10.93
N ILE A 431 20.99 20.15 10.71
CA ILE A 431 21.58 19.67 9.45
C ILE A 431 20.67 18.60 8.84
N GLU A 432 20.61 18.55 7.52
CA GLU A 432 19.91 17.53 6.74
C GLU A 432 20.60 17.42 5.39
N ASN A 433 21.24 16.28 5.11
CA ASN A 433 22.03 16.11 3.89
C ASN A 433 22.19 14.62 3.53
N ASN A 434 22.91 14.34 2.45
CA ASN A 434 23.26 12.99 2.02
C ASN A 434 24.78 12.83 1.93
N LYS A 435 25.26 11.63 2.27
CA LYS A 435 26.63 11.20 2.03
C LYS A 435 26.60 9.77 1.50
N ASP A 436 27.11 9.59 0.29
CA ASP A 436 27.11 8.32 -0.43
C ASP A 436 25.69 7.70 -0.51
N ASN A 437 25.46 6.56 0.16
CA ASN A 437 24.17 5.87 0.18
C ASN A 437 23.32 6.20 1.42
N TYR A 438 23.72 7.20 2.21
CA TYR A 438 23.09 7.55 3.47
C TYR A 438 22.50 8.94 3.43
N HIS A 439 21.28 9.05 3.94
CA HIS A 439 20.66 10.30 4.31
C HIS A 439 20.81 10.49 5.82
N TYR A 440 21.19 11.68 6.27
CA TYR A 440 21.32 11.97 7.70
C TYR A 440 20.71 13.31 8.05
N GLU A 441 20.19 13.42 9.27
CA GLU A 441 19.61 14.65 9.77
C GLU A 441 19.68 14.73 11.28
N ILE A 442 19.75 15.97 11.77
CA ILE A 442 19.27 16.32 13.10
C ILE A 442 17.75 16.47 13.00
N LEU A 443 17.00 15.70 13.78
CA LEU A 443 15.53 15.73 13.73
C LEU A 443 14.99 17.14 14.01
N ARG A 444 13.88 17.46 13.37
CA ARG A 444 13.18 18.72 13.61
C ARG A 444 12.67 18.79 15.05
N LEU A 445 12.58 20.00 15.59
CA LEU A 445 12.06 20.27 16.94
C LEU A 445 10.64 19.75 17.17
N ASP A 446 9.85 19.68 16.11
CA ASP A 446 8.46 19.21 16.11
C ASP A 446 8.31 17.77 15.58
N ASP A 447 9.39 17.00 15.36
CA ASP A 447 9.27 15.63 14.88
C ASP A 447 9.04 14.62 16.02
N PRO A 448 7.85 14.00 16.13
CA PRO A 448 7.57 13.02 17.19
C PRO A 448 8.38 11.73 17.07
N LEU A 449 9.16 11.53 16.00
CA LEU A 449 10.06 10.39 15.89
C LEU A 449 11.05 10.31 17.05
N ALA A 450 11.46 11.45 17.63
CA ALA A 450 12.32 11.49 18.82
C ALA A 450 11.75 10.66 19.99
N LEU A 451 10.43 10.54 20.10
CA LEU A 451 9.75 9.78 21.15
C LEU A 451 9.53 8.29 20.83
N GLY A 452 9.78 7.88 19.59
CA GLY A 452 9.68 6.48 19.16
C GLY A 452 11.03 5.84 18.83
N ILE A 453 12.07 6.66 18.61
CA ILE A 453 13.33 6.21 18.00
C ILE A 453 14.04 5.14 18.81
N GLY A 454 13.99 5.18 20.15
CA GLY A 454 14.60 4.15 20.98
C GLY A 454 14.04 2.76 20.71
N ILE A 455 12.72 2.61 20.54
CA ILE A 455 12.15 1.30 20.17
C ILE A 455 12.51 0.94 18.72
N LEU A 456 12.42 1.91 17.80
CA LEU A 456 12.66 1.67 16.37
C LEU A 456 14.13 1.37 16.07
N ASN A 457 15.06 1.82 16.90
CA ASN A 457 16.49 1.53 16.82
C ASN A 457 16.94 0.44 17.81
N ASN A 458 16.03 -0.10 18.63
CA ASN A 458 16.34 -1.08 19.67
C ASN A 458 17.37 -0.58 20.73
N CYS A 459 17.23 0.66 21.17
CA CYS A 459 18.01 1.35 22.20
C CYS A 459 17.17 1.61 23.48
N CYS A 460 17.83 2.02 24.57
CA CYS A 460 17.25 2.35 25.88
C CYS A 460 16.61 3.75 25.96
N GLN A 461 16.66 4.57 24.90
CA GLN A 461 15.98 5.88 24.83
C GLN A 461 14.48 5.74 24.59
N LYS A 462 13.77 5.16 25.56
CA LYS A 462 12.33 4.87 25.49
C LYS A 462 11.72 4.85 26.90
N LEU A 463 10.39 5.00 26.98
CA LEU A 463 9.68 4.89 28.25
C LEU A 463 10.00 3.60 29.01
N GLY A 464 10.13 3.72 30.33
CA GLY A 464 10.42 2.62 31.25
C GLY A 464 11.88 2.14 31.27
N ASP A 465 12.76 2.60 30.38
CA ASP A 465 14.15 2.14 30.25
C ASP A 465 15.17 3.18 30.75
N LEU A 466 16.46 2.85 30.78
CA LEU A 466 17.50 3.64 31.47
C LEU A 466 17.66 5.07 30.95
N ALA A 467 17.50 5.29 29.64
CA ALA A 467 17.69 6.60 28.99
C ALA A 467 16.36 7.30 28.61
N GLU A 468 15.28 6.98 29.33
CA GLU A 468 13.96 7.60 29.18
C GLU A 468 14.00 9.14 29.33
N ALA A 469 14.79 9.65 30.28
CA ALA A 469 14.99 11.09 30.45
C ALA A 469 15.74 11.74 29.26
N CYS A 470 16.65 11.00 28.62
CA CYS A 470 17.36 11.49 27.42
C CYS A 470 16.41 11.60 26.22
N MET A 471 15.44 10.68 26.12
CA MET A 471 14.35 10.76 25.14
C MET A 471 13.50 12.02 25.38
N GLU A 472 13.07 12.26 26.62
CA GLU A 472 12.32 13.49 26.97
C GLU A 472 13.12 14.75 26.66
N HIS A 473 14.36 14.84 27.17
CA HIS A 473 15.26 15.96 26.97
C HIS A 473 15.45 16.29 25.47
N SER A 474 15.61 15.28 24.62
CA SER A 474 15.73 15.49 23.17
C SER A 474 14.49 16.16 22.53
N MET A 475 13.31 15.93 23.10
CA MET A 475 12.04 16.47 22.62
C MET A 475 11.71 17.83 23.25
N VAL A 476 12.06 18.08 24.52
CA VAL A 476 11.58 19.24 25.27
C VAL A 476 12.64 20.31 25.60
N ASP A 477 13.92 19.96 25.68
CA ASP A 477 14.97 20.90 26.08
C ASP A 477 15.67 21.52 24.88
N ASN A 478 15.91 22.84 24.88
CA ASN A 478 16.54 23.56 23.78
C ASN A 478 17.99 23.11 23.49
N ASN A 479 18.63 22.42 24.43
CA ASN A 479 19.97 21.85 24.36
C ASN A 479 19.99 20.36 24.01
N GLY A 480 18.84 19.75 23.72
CA GLY A 480 18.70 18.36 23.32
C GLY A 480 18.09 18.21 21.92
N ARG A 481 18.64 17.26 21.14
CA ARG A 481 18.08 16.77 19.86
C ARG A 481 18.46 15.31 19.61
N ILE A 482 17.97 14.72 18.52
CA ILE A 482 18.36 13.40 18.02
C ILE A 482 18.99 13.56 16.63
N PHE A 483 20.10 12.86 16.40
CA PHE A 483 20.70 12.66 15.08
C PHE A 483 20.34 11.27 14.56
N VAL A 484 19.96 11.16 13.29
CA VAL A 484 19.64 9.88 12.65
C VAL A 484 20.36 9.72 11.32
N VAL A 485 20.71 8.48 11.00
CA VAL A 485 21.26 8.07 9.70
C VAL A 485 20.37 7.00 9.10
N LYS A 486 19.92 7.20 7.86
CA LYS A 486 19.05 6.31 7.10
C LYS A 486 19.74 5.85 5.83
N ASP A 487 19.53 4.61 5.42
CA ASP A 487 20.02 4.13 4.11
C ASP A 487 19.18 4.68 2.95
N LYS A 488 19.63 4.46 1.71
CA LYS A 488 18.92 4.86 0.47
C LYS A 488 17.48 4.34 0.33
N THR A 489 17.10 3.32 1.11
CA THR A 489 15.74 2.77 1.12
C THR A 489 14.90 3.35 2.27
N GLY A 490 15.49 4.19 3.11
CA GLY A 490 14.86 4.84 4.26
C GLY A 490 14.92 4.03 5.56
N ASN A 491 15.65 2.91 5.62
CA ASN A 491 15.80 2.18 6.89
C ASN A 491 16.74 2.94 7.82
N LEU A 492 16.42 2.98 9.11
CA LEU A 492 17.30 3.53 10.14
C LEU A 492 18.55 2.64 10.29
N VAL A 493 19.73 3.26 10.25
CA VAL A 493 21.05 2.61 10.29
C VAL A 493 21.81 2.95 11.55
N ALA A 494 21.74 4.21 11.99
CA ALA A 494 22.35 4.67 13.23
C ALA A 494 21.54 5.83 13.82
N GLN A 495 21.70 6.06 15.11
CA GLN A 495 21.17 7.26 15.78
C GLN A 495 22.04 7.67 16.96
N SER A 496 21.91 8.92 17.39
CA SER A 496 22.53 9.45 18.60
C SER A 496 21.62 10.45 19.29
N TRP A 497 21.59 10.37 20.62
CA TRP A 497 21.24 11.55 21.42
C TRP A 497 22.30 12.63 21.23
N VAL A 498 21.86 13.86 20.98
CA VAL A 498 22.75 15.02 20.84
C VAL A 498 22.44 16.03 21.92
N TRP A 499 23.47 16.49 22.59
CA TRP A 499 23.38 17.58 23.55
C TRP A 499 24.48 18.62 23.34
N ARG A 500 24.19 19.87 23.72
CA ARG A 500 25.16 20.98 23.70
C ARG A 500 25.34 21.57 25.09
N ASN A 501 26.58 21.78 25.47
CA ASN A 501 26.94 22.58 26.64
C ASN A 501 28.08 23.52 26.25
N LYS A 502 27.78 24.82 26.19
CA LYS A 502 28.69 25.90 25.75
C LYS A 502 29.16 25.69 24.31
N ASP A 503 30.47 25.72 24.10
CA ASP A 503 31.18 25.55 22.84
C ASP A 503 31.37 24.07 22.45
N THR A 504 30.83 23.14 23.25
CA THR A 504 30.93 21.70 23.04
C THR A 504 29.58 21.09 22.71
N LEU A 505 29.53 20.33 21.62
CA LEU A 505 28.39 19.47 21.25
C LEU A 505 28.85 18.02 21.29
N CYS A 506 28.01 17.13 21.82
CA CYS A 506 28.32 15.71 21.92
C CYS A 506 27.25 14.86 21.25
N PHE A 507 27.68 13.91 20.43
CA PHE A 507 26.90 12.74 20.05
C PHE A 507 27.10 11.69 21.16
N ASP A 508 26.13 11.55 22.07
CA ASP A 508 26.32 10.84 23.34
C ASP A 508 26.82 9.40 23.15
N ASN A 509 26.30 8.69 22.15
CA ASN A 509 26.86 7.45 21.61
C ASN A 509 26.39 7.27 20.15
N ILE A 510 27.00 6.35 19.39
CA ILE A 510 26.53 5.95 18.05
C ILE A 510 25.89 4.56 18.14
N GLU A 511 24.55 4.52 18.19
CA GLU A 511 23.77 3.29 18.29
C GLU A 511 23.53 2.68 16.91
N MET A 512 24.07 1.49 16.64
CA MET A 512 23.83 0.76 15.39
C MET A 512 23.12 -0.58 15.65
N PRO A 513 21.82 -0.70 15.31
CA PRO A 513 21.08 -1.93 15.58
C PRO A 513 21.67 -3.14 14.85
N ALA A 514 21.74 -4.28 15.53
CA ALA A 514 22.26 -5.54 14.98
C ALA A 514 21.61 -5.94 13.64
N ASN A 515 20.35 -5.57 13.42
CA ASN A 515 19.65 -5.81 12.17
C ASN A 515 20.16 -4.95 11.01
N ALA A 516 20.64 -3.72 11.25
CA ALA A 516 21.32 -2.91 10.23
C ALA A 516 22.63 -3.60 9.79
N ILE A 517 23.40 -4.10 10.75
CA ILE A 517 24.63 -4.87 10.49
C ILE A 517 24.30 -6.12 9.65
N LYS A 518 23.26 -6.87 10.03
CA LYS A 518 22.81 -8.05 9.29
C LYS A 518 22.40 -7.73 7.85
N ARG A 519 21.61 -6.66 7.64
CA ARG A 519 21.20 -6.23 6.29
C ARG A 519 22.41 -5.90 5.42
N ASN A 520 23.42 -5.22 5.98
CA ASN A 520 24.66 -4.92 5.27
C ASN A 520 25.42 -6.20 4.87
N LEU A 521 25.50 -7.21 5.76
CA LEU A 521 26.15 -8.50 5.48
C LEU A 521 25.45 -9.33 4.39
N GLU A 522 24.13 -9.18 4.25
CA GLU A 522 23.30 -9.84 3.23
C GLU A 522 23.29 -9.09 1.89
N SER A 523 23.76 -7.83 1.85
CA SER A 523 23.80 -7.02 0.64
C SER A 523 24.83 -7.54 -0.38
N SER A 524 24.59 -7.27 -1.66
CA SER A 524 25.53 -7.59 -2.74
C SER A 524 26.76 -6.67 -2.78
N ASP A 525 26.65 -5.47 -2.20
CA ASP A 525 27.71 -4.46 -2.11
C ASP A 525 28.21 -4.36 -0.66
N LYS A 526 28.87 -5.44 -0.20
CA LYS A 526 29.34 -5.56 1.19
C LYS A 526 30.42 -4.52 1.47
N LYS A 527 30.10 -3.54 2.30
CA LYS A 527 31.05 -2.52 2.77
C LYS A 527 31.18 -2.52 4.29
N ASP A 528 32.20 -1.84 4.78
CA ASP A 528 32.41 -1.66 6.22
C ASP A 528 31.43 -0.61 6.76
N LEU A 529 30.25 -1.08 7.19
CA LEU A 529 29.16 -0.22 7.67
C LEU A 529 29.60 0.68 8.82
N ALA A 530 30.44 0.18 9.74
CA ALA A 530 30.93 0.94 10.88
C ALA A 530 31.77 2.13 10.41
N LYS A 531 32.63 1.91 9.42
CA LYS A 531 33.43 2.97 8.80
C LYS A 531 32.58 3.98 8.04
N GLU A 532 31.61 3.53 7.24
CA GLU A 532 30.74 4.44 6.48
C GLU A 532 29.90 5.32 7.40
N VAL A 533 29.30 4.74 8.45
CA VAL A 533 28.56 5.50 9.46
C VAL A 533 29.49 6.49 10.16
N PHE A 534 30.69 6.08 10.57
CA PHE A 534 31.67 6.99 11.15
C PHE A 534 31.99 8.20 10.25
N GLU A 535 32.19 7.97 8.94
CA GLU A 535 32.44 9.07 7.99
C GLU A 535 31.23 10.00 7.80
N VAL A 536 29.99 9.50 8.00
CA VAL A 536 28.77 10.33 8.08
C VAL A 536 28.84 11.25 9.29
N TYR A 537 29.21 10.74 10.47
CA TYR A 537 29.33 11.55 11.69
C TYR A 537 30.43 12.61 11.57
N GLN A 538 31.56 12.29 10.92
CA GLN A 538 32.61 13.29 10.64
C GLN A 538 32.12 14.39 9.71
N GLN A 539 31.33 14.05 8.69
CA GLN A 539 30.74 15.04 7.79
C GLN A 539 29.73 15.93 8.54
N ALA A 540 28.86 15.32 9.34
CA ALA A 540 27.88 16.02 10.16
C ALA A 540 28.54 16.99 11.15
N ALA A 541 29.62 16.58 11.83
CA ALA A 541 30.36 17.43 12.75
C ALA A 541 30.91 18.69 12.06
N LYS A 542 31.52 18.55 10.89
CA LYS A 542 32.04 19.68 10.10
C LYS A 542 30.94 20.63 9.66
N GLU A 543 29.79 20.10 9.23
CA GLU A 543 28.63 20.90 8.84
C GLU A 543 28.05 21.68 10.03
N LEU A 544 27.90 21.04 11.19
CA LEU A 544 27.43 21.68 12.42
C LEU A 544 28.34 22.84 12.84
N MET A 545 29.66 22.62 12.88
CA MET A 545 30.61 23.68 13.25
C MET A 545 30.57 24.84 12.27
N LYS A 546 30.49 24.56 10.97
CA LYS A 546 30.43 25.60 9.93
C LYS A 546 29.16 26.45 10.06
N ILE A 547 27.99 25.84 10.19
CA ILE A 547 26.72 26.56 10.34
C ILE A 547 26.73 27.41 11.61
N ASP A 548 27.27 26.87 12.70
CA ASP A 548 27.36 27.59 13.96
C ASP A 548 28.32 28.79 13.87
N GLU A 549 29.49 28.61 13.29
CA GLU A 549 30.46 29.70 13.06
C GLU A 549 29.85 30.82 12.20
N GLU A 550 29.21 30.48 11.08
CA GLU A 550 28.56 31.45 10.18
C GLU A 550 27.47 32.23 10.91
N THR A 551 26.62 31.54 11.67
CA THR A 551 25.53 32.15 12.44
C THR A 551 26.06 33.11 13.51
N TYR A 552 27.04 32.68 14.32
CA TYR A 552 27.64 33.51 15.34
C TYR A 552 28.36 34.72 14.72
N LYS A 553 28.99 34.58 13.55
CA LYS A 553 29.66 35.67 12.84
C LYS A 553 28.66 36.72 12.34
N GLU A 554 27.50 36.31 11.85
CA GLU A 554 26.41 37.22 11.49
C GLU A 554 25.86 37.97 12.71
N LEU A 555 25.68 37.29 13.84
CA LEU A 555 25.25 37.91 15.09
C LEU A 555 26.26 38.93 15.60
N LEU A 556 27.56 38.64 15.50
CA LEU A 556 28.62 39.58 15.86
C LEU A 556 28.62 40.80 14.94
N THR A 557 28.53 40.58 13.63
CA THR A 557 28.53 41.66 12.61
C THR A 557 27.31 42.57 12.75
N SER A 558 26.14 41.99 13.07
CA SER A 558 24.90 42.73 13.34
C SER A 558 24.84 43.31 14.76
N LYS A 559 25.90 43.16 15.57
CA LYS A 559 26.01 43.65 16.95
C LYS A 559 24.93 43.09 17.90
N LYS A 560 24.39 41.90 17.58
CA LYS A 560 23.46 41.18 18.44
C LYS A 560 24.16 40.45 19.58
N ILE A 561 25.45 40.13 19.42
CA ILE A 561 26.31 39.54 20.45
C ILE A 561 27.64 40.30 20.57
N THR A 562 28.33 40.14 21.70
CA THR A 562 29.68 40.69 21.92
C THR A 562 30.76 39.79 21.33
N LYS A 563 31.99 40.31 21.22
CA LYS A 563 33.16 39.50 20.80
C LYS A 563 33.46 38.38 21.80
N GLU A 564 33.28 38.64 23.11
CA GLU A 564 33.42 37.62 24.16
C GLU A 564 32.37 36.51 24.02
N GLU A 565 31.10 36.87 23.76
CA GLU A 565 30.03 35.88 23.49
C GLU A 565 30.37 35.06 22.22
N TYR A 566 30.87 35.70 21.16
CA TYR A 566 31.28 35.01 19.93
C TYR A 566 32.43 34.03 20.15
N ASP A 567 33.49 34.45 20.85
CA ASP A 567 34.65 33.59 21.12
C ASP A 567 34.35 32.52 22.17
N GLY A 568 33.34 32.74 23.01
CA GLY A 568 33.00 31.86 24.12
C GLY A 568 31.93 30.82 23.85
N LEU A 569 30.99 31.09 22.95
CA LEU A 569 29.80 30.25 22.77
C LEU A 569 29.74 29.53 21.44
N ARG A 570 30.42 29.98 20.37
CA ARG A 570 30.42 29.23 19.10
C ARG A 570 30.99 27.83 19.30
N LEU A 571 30.53 26.85 18.54
CA LEU A 571 31.05 25.49 18.58
C LEU A 571 32.52 25.49 18.22
N LYS A 572 33.33 24.96 19.14
CA LYS A 572 34.76 24.72 18.96
C LYS A 572 35.11 23.25 18.95
N LYS A 573 34.29 22.46 19.64
CA LYS A 573 34.53 21.03 19.83
C LYS A 573 33.26 20.23 19.61
N ILE A 574 33.39 19.17 18.83
CA ILE A 574 32.36 18.15 18.71
C ILE A 574 32.93 16.81 19.13
N THR A 575 32.22 16.14 20.03
CA THR A 575 32.66 14.90 20.65
C THR A 575 31.68 13.75 20.39
N VAL A 576 32.16 12.53 20.61
CA VAL A 576 31.33 11.32 20.59
C VAL A 576 31.65 10.47 21.82
N GLY A 577 30.64 10.02 22.55
CA GLY A 577 30.84 9.10 23.68
C GLY A 577 31.18 7.68 23.23
N GLN A 578 31.54 6.78 24.15
CA GLN A 578 32.04 5.42 23.86
C GLN A 578 31.23 4.28 24.49
N GLY A 579 30.43 4.54 25.54
CA GLY A 579 30.07 3.49 26.52
C GLY A 579 29.32 2.28 25.98
N HIS A 580 28.53 2.42 24.91
CA HIS A 580 27.84 1.30 24.26
C HIS A 580 27.93 1.36 22.72
N ASN A 581 29.11 1.69 22.17
CA ASN A 581 29.26 1.84 20.72
C ASN A 581 29.55 0.55 19.97
N ASP A 582 28.66 0.21 19.03
CA ASP A 582 28.87 -0.87 18.05
C ASP A 582 30.07 -0.60 17.11
N ILE A 583 30.61 0.62 17.12
CA ILE A 583 31.76 1.05 16.30
C ILE A 583 33.00 1.43 17.12
N ASP A 584 33.10 0.99 18.37
CA ASP A 584 34.20 1.31 19.31
C ASP A 584 35.61 1.16 18.69
N GLY A 585 35.84 0.09 17.93
CA GLY A 585 37.12 -0.14 17.26
C GLY A 585 37.47 0.92 16.22
N VAL A 586 36.48 1.47 15.50
CA VAL A 586 36.69 2.55 14.53
C VAL A 586 37.05 3.84 15.26
N LEU A 587 36.36 4.17 16.35
CA LEU A 587 36.62 5.40 17.10
C LEU A 587 38.03 5.41 17.71
N LYS A 588 38.40 4.35 18.44
CA LYS A 588 39.73 4.21 19.08
C LYS A 588 40.90 4.32 18.11
N ASN A 589 40.72 3.82 16.88
CA ASN A 589 41.77 3.80 15.88
C ASN A 589 41.90 5.11 15.10
N ASN A 590 40.88 5.98 15.12
CA ASN A 590 40.81 7.16 14.26
C ASN A 590 40.69 8.49 15.01
N LEU A 591 40.25 8.49 16.27
CA LEU A 591 40.01 9.70 17.05
C LEU A 591 40.89 9.80 18.31
N GLU A 592 41.10 11.04 18.75
CA GLU A 592 41.80 11.34 20.00
C GLU A 592 40.86 11.25 21.20
N LEU A 593 41.32 10.62 22.28
CA LEU A 593 40.58 10.49 23.54
C LEU A 593 40.71 11.77 24.37
N ILE A 594 39.61 12.25 24.92
CA ILE A 594 39.59 13.42 25.82
C ILE A 594 40.07 13.02 27.22
N ASP A 595 40.92 13.86 27.83
CA ASP A 595 41.32 13.72 29.23
C ASP A 595 40.10 13.82 30.14
N GLU A 596 40.00 12.92 31.13
CA GLU A 596 38.86 12.77 32.04
C GLU A 596 38.48 14.09 32.72
N LYS A 597 39.46 14.92 33.06
CA LYS A 597 39.26 16.25 33.70
C LYS A 597 38.68 17.31 32.77
N SER A 598 38.75 17.08 31.46
CA SER A 598 38.32 17.99 30.40
C SER A 598 36.98 17.57 29.79
N ILE A 599 36.37 16.49 30.29
CA ILE A 599 35.09 15.98 29.80
C ILE A 599 33.97 16.95 30.19
N ILE A 600 33.30 17.48 29.17
CA ILE A 600 32.08 18.27 29.34
C ILE A 600 30.88 17.31 29.41
N ARG A 601 29.90 17.66 30.24
CA ARG A 601 28.66 16.91 30.45
C ARG A 601 27.46 17.71 29.92
N PRO A 602 26.32 17.07 29.63
CA PRO A 602 25.10 17.82 29.35
C PRO A 602 24.76 18.77 30.52
N ILE A 603 24.05 19.84 30.20
CA ILE A 603 23.51 20.75 31.22
C ILE A 603 22.56 19.93 32.12
N GLU A 604 22.60 20.19 33.43
CA GLU A 604 21.70 19.55 34.37
C GLU A 604 20.24 19.76 33.94
N TYR A 605 19.47 18.68 33.93
CA TYR A 605 18.11 18.66 33.41
C TYR A 605 17.20 17.93 34.38
N ASP A 606 16.24 18.66 34.90
CA ASP A 606 15.12 18.12 35.67
C ASP A 606 14.01 17.73 34.70
N SER A 607 13.80 16.42 34.54
CA SER A 607 12.73 15.88 33.70
C SER A 607 11.38 16.46 34.10
N LEU A 608 10.58 16.88 33.10
CA LEU A 608 9.31 17.56 33.33
C LEU A 608 8.16 16.57 33.53
N ILE A 609 8.21 15.44 32.82
CA ILE A 609 7.13 14.44 32.81
C ILE A 609 7.59 13.10 33.38
N VAL A 610 8.77 12.61 32.97
CA VAL A 610 9.30 11.32 33.45
C VAL A 610 10.08 11.48 34.75
N ASP A 611 10.05 10.46 35.60
CA ASP A 611 10.74 10.47 36.91
C ASP A 611 12.10 9.77 36.82
N LYS A 612 13.02 10.32 35.99
CA LYS A 612 14.40 9.84 35.83
C LYS A 612 15.36 10.98 35.53
N ASN A 613 16.64 10.79 35.89
CA ASN A 613 17.74 11.68 35.52
C ASN A 613 18.34 11.27 34.16
N LEU A 614 19.07 12.20 33.54
CA LEU A 614 19.83 11.92 32.32
C LEU A 614 20.79 10.74 32.51
N TYR A 615 20.77 9.81 31.56
CA TYR A 615 21.71 8.71 31.48
C TYR A 615 22.94 9.15 30.66
N VAL A 616 24.06 9.40 31.35
CA VAL A 616 25.29 9.97 30.76
C VAL A 616 26.48 9.01 30.77
N LYS A 617 26.25 7.74 31.13
CA LYS A 617 27.33 6.75 31.23
C LYS A 617 28.04 6.53 29.90
N ASP A 618 27.31 6.65 28.79
CA ASP A 618 27.89 6.43 27.46
C ASP A 618 28.86 7.53 27.05
N SER A 619 28.67 8.74 27.56
CA SER A 619 29.56 9.88 27.37
C SER A 619 30.49 10.15 28.56
N ASP A 620 30.68 9.15 29.46
CA ASP A 620 31.76 9.16 30.48
C ASP A 620 33.15 9.10 29.85
N ILE A 621 33.25 8.56 28.64
CA ILE A 621 34.46 8.52 27.83
C ILE A 621 34.12 9.16 26.50
N GLN A 622 34.86 10.17 26.09
CA GLN A 622 34.57 10.94 24.88
C GLN A 622 35.79 11.03 23.96
N TYR A 623 35.55 10.92 22.67
CA TYR A 623 36.54 11.15 21.61
C TYR A 623 36.22 12.43 20.85
N ILE A 624 37.27 13.09 20.37
CA ILE A 624 37.16 14.31 19.57
C ILE A 624 36.84 13.91 18.13
N LEU A 625 35.65 14.30 17.64
CA LEU A 625 35.30 14.19 16.22
C LEU A 625 35.85 15.36 15.41
N GLU A 626 35.76 16.58 15.96
CA GLU A 626 36.25 17.81 15.34
C GLU A 626 36.59 18.84 16.44
N ASP A 627 37.69 19.58 16.27
CA ASP A 627 38.18 20.57 17.24
C ASP A 627 38.95 21.70 16.56
N THR A 628 38.57 22.97 16.83
CA THR A 628 39.31 24.15 16.33
C THR A 628 40.63 24.39 17.06
N LYS A 629 40.87 23.70 18.19
CA LYS A 629 42.03 23.88 19.09
C LYS A 629 42.11 25.27 19.74
N GLU A 630 40.96 25.92 19.88
CA GLU A 630 40.86 27.23 20.51
C GLU A 630 40.31 27.08 21.93
N ASP A 631 40.96 27.70 22.92
CA ASP A 631 40.47 27.67 24.30
C ASP A 631 39.54 28.87 24.58
N SER A 632 38.61 28.69 25.52
CA SER A 632 37.78 29.76 26.08
C SER A 632 37.47 29.48 27.55
N ASN A 633 37.57 30.52 28.38
CA ASN A 633 37.11 30.50 29.76
C ASN A 633 35.76 31.21 29.94
N TYR A 634 34.99 31.38 28.86
CA TYR A 634 33.70 32.03 28.91
C TYR A 634 32.70 31.20 29.72
N ASN A 635 32.00 31.86 30.64
CA ASN A 635 31.04 31.23 31.54
C ASN A 635 29.66 31.89 31.43
N GLY A 636 29.02 31.69 30.28
CA GLY A 636 27.64 32.09 30.04
C GLY A 636 26.82 30.93 29.48
N ASP A 637 25.50 31.11 29.50
CA ASP A 637 24.53 30.11 29.03
C ASP A 637 24.51 30.02 27.50
N ASN A 638 24.03 28.88 26.99
CA ASN A 638 23.82 28.68 25.56
C ASN A 638 22.81 29.71 25.01
N LEU A 639 23.01 30.12 23.76
CA LEU A 639 22.01 30.92 23.04
C LEU A 639 21.09 30.00 22.23
N TYR A 640 19.78 30.25 22.29
CA TYR A 640 18.78 29.52 21.51
C TYR A 640 18.52 30.26 20.19
N LEU A 641 19.37 29.99 19.21
CA LEU A 641 19.45 30.75 17.96
C LEU A 641 18.75 30.04 16.79
N TYR A 642 18.74 28.71 16.81
CA TYR A 642 18.41 27.91 15.63
C TYR A 642 16.93 27.57 15.60
N ASN A 643 16.21 28.08 14.60
CA ASN A 643 14.89 27.59 14.23
C ASN A 643 15.00 26.64 13.03
N ASP A 644 14.05 25.71 12.94
CA ASP A 644 14.01 24.76 11.83
C ASP A 644 13.16 25.32 10.69
N LYS A 645 13.68 25.20 9.47
CA LYS A 645 12.93 25.53 8.26
C LYS A 645 11.67 24.66 8.16
N TYR A 646 10.50 25.27 7.98
CA TYR A 646 9.24 24.55 7.74
C TYR A 646 9.23 23.84 6.39
N ILE A 647 8.59 22.68 6.33
CA ILE A 647 8.40 21.93 5.08
C ILE A 647 7.31 22.61 4.26
N GLU A 648 7.59 22.85 2.98
CA GLU A 648 6.61 23.29 2.00
C GLU A 648 6.05 22.06 1.29
N TYR A 649 4.81 21.71 1.61
CA TYR A 649 4.13 20.55 1.07
C TYR A 649 3.49 20.81 -0.29
N THR A 650 3.55 19.79 -1.13
CA THR A 650 2.92 19.60 -2.45
C THR A 650 2.17 18.27 -2.44
N ASP A 651 1.37 17.99 -3.46
CA ASP A 651 0.76 16.65 -3.64
C ASP A 651 1.79 15.51 -3.63
N SER A 652 3.06 15.78 -3.98
CA SER A 652 4.09 14.75 -4.07
C SER A 652 4.69 14.31 -2.73
N ASN A 653 4.58 15.14 -1.68
CA ASN A 653 5.21 14.90 -0.37
C ASN A 653 4.26 15.10 0.81
N PHE A 654 2.98 15.39 0.59
CA PHE A 654 2.01 15.59 1.67
C PHE A 654 1.63 14.25 2.32
N THR A 655 1.82 14.15 3.63
CA THR A 655 1.55 12.91 4.40
C THR A 655 0.70 13.13 5.65
N ASP A 656 0.43 14.37 6.04
CA ASP A 656 -0.08 14.74 7.37
C ASP A 656 -1.56 15.15 7.33
N PHE A 657 -2.35 14.37 6.59
CA PHE A 657 -3.76 14.63 6.31
C PHE A 657 -4.63 14.76 7.57
N ASN A 658 -4.47 13.85 8.53
CA ASN A 658 -5.26 13.86 9.77
C ASN A 658 -4.99 15.12 10.60
N THR A 659 -3.72 15.56 10.66
CA THR A 659 -3.34 16.78 11.38
C THR A 659 -3.95 18.02 10.71
N TYR A 660 -3.93 18.10 9.38
CA TYR A 660 -4.60 19.19 8.67
C TYR A 660 -6.11 19.22 8.95
N GLN A 661 -6.78 18.06 8.92
CA GLN A 661 -8.22 17.96 9.20
C GLN A 661 -8.58 18.40 10.62
N GLU A 662 -7.82 17.98 11.63
CA GLU A 662 -8.07 18.41 13.01
C GLU A 662 -7.81 19.91 13.19
N LEU A 663 -6.78 20.48 12.56
CA LEU A 663 -6.57 21.92 12.53
C LEU A 663 -7.73 22.67 11.86
N GLU A 664 -8.25 22.17 10.74
CA GLU A 664 -9.39 22.77 10.04
C GLU A 664 -10.64 22.76 10.91
N LYS A 665 -10.94 21.61 11.53
CA LYS A 665 -12.05 21.41 12.45
C LYS A 665 -11.98 22.34 13.66
N ILE A 666 -10.81 22.51 14.28
CA ILE A 666 -10.63 23.42 15.42
C ILE A 666 -10.77 24.88 15.01
N THR A 667 -10.18 25.25 13.87
CA THR A 667 -10.15 26.64 13.43
C THR A 667 -11.55 27.12 13.04
N LYS A 668 -12.23 26.31 12.22
CA LYS A 668 -13.47 26.68 11.52
C LYS A 668 -14.74 26.07 12.13
N ASN A 669 -14.62 25.12 13.06
CA ASN A 669 -15.74 24.39 13.65
C ASN A 669 -16.59 23.61 12.61
N ILE A 670 -15.93 23.04 11.59
CA ILE A 670 -16.57 22.27 10.52
C ILE A 670 -15.98 20.86 10.46
N ASN A 671 -16.83 19.84 10.34
CA ASN A 671 -16.42 18.46 10.07
C ASN A 671 -16.48 18.21 8.55
N TYR A 672 -15.38 18.42 7.83
CA TYR A 672 -15.26 17.95 6.45
C TYR A 672 -14.63 16.56 6.44
N LYS A 673 -15.31 15.60 5.77
CA LYS A 673 -14.65 14.39 5.29
C LYS A 673 -13.96 14.72 3.97
N ASN A 674 -12.79 15.37 4.02
CA ASN A 674 -11.90 15.26 2.87
C ASN A 674 -11.49 13.78 2.78
N THR A 675 -11.34 13.26 1.56
CA THR A 675 -10.78 11.94 1.33
C THR A 675 -9.29 12.07 1.03
N ASP A 676 -8.48 11.24 1.68
CA ASP A 676 -7.09 11.03 1.31
C ASP A 676 -7.02 10.72 -0.20
N ASN A 677 -6.40 11.62 -0.97
CA ASN A 677 -6.23 11.48 -2.41
C ASN A 677 -4.88 12.04 -2.86
N ASN A 678 -4.38 11.57 -4.00
CA ASN A 678 -3.08 11.97 -4.54
C ASN A 678 -3.04 13.42 -5.07
N HIS A 679 -4.12 14.19 -4.93
CA HIS A 679 -4.30 15.54 -5.48
C HIS A 679 -4.83 16.53 -4.43
N PHE A 680 -4.56 16.27 -3.16
CA PHE A 680 -5.18 16.96 -2.03
C PHE A 680 -4.94 18.48 -2.04
N ILE A 681 -3.71 18.91 -2.26
CA ILE A 681 -3.34 20.33 -2.29
C ILE A 681 -3.85 20.98 -3.57
N THR A 682 -3.82 20.27 -4.70
CA THR A 682 -4.43 20.73 -5.95
C THR A 682 -5.93 21.00 -5.78
N ASP A 683 -6.66 20.09 -5.13
CA ASP A 683 -8.09 20.22 -4.88
C ASP A 683 -8.39 21.40 -3.93
N LEU A 684 -7.59 21.57 -2.88
CA LEU A 684 -7.67 22.74 -1.99
C LEU A 684 -7.40 24.03 -2.76
N ALA A 685 -6.41 24.04 -3.65
CA ALA A 685 -6.10 25.22 -4.45
C ALA A 685 -7.28 25.67 -5.30
N TYR A 686 -7.96 24.72 -5.98
CA TYR A 686 -9.18 25.04 -6.74
C TYR A 686 -10.30 25.57 -5.84
N LYS A 687 -10.53 24.93 -4.68
CA LYS A 687 -11.54 25.37 -3.71
C LYS A 687 -11.31 26.81 -3.23
N HIS A 688 -10.05 27.20 -3.11
CA HIS A 688 -9.63 28.49 -2.57
C HIS A 688 -9.19 29.51 -3.65
N ASN A 689 -9.47 29.25 -4.93
CA ASN A 689 -9.07 30.11 -6.06
C ASN A 689 -7.57 30.42 -6.14
N LEU A 690 -6.73 29.48 -5.70
CA LEU A 690 -5.28 29.53 -5.86
C LEU A 690 -4.84 28.84 -7.17
N ASN A 691 -3.64 29.16 -7.63
CA ASN A 691 -3.00 28.47 -8.74
C ASN A 691 -2.51 27.08 -8.28
N PRO A 692 -3.09 25.98 -8.81
CA PRO A 692 -2.78 24.63 -8.34
C PRO A 692 -1.33 24.21 -8.58
N LYS A 693 -0.63 24.82 -9.54
CA LYS A 693 0.78 24.50 -9.82
C LYS A 693 1.74 25.04 -8.75
N THR A 694 1.40 26.19 -8.19
CA THR A 694 2.21 26.94 -7.23
C THR A 694 1.67 26.88 -5.82
N ALA A 695 0.49 26.27 -5.61
CA ALA A 695 -0.12 26.10 -4.31
C ALA A 695 0.71 25.15 -3.42
N ARG A 696 0.89 25.55 -2.16
CA ARG A 696 1.67 24.85 -1.14
C ARG A 696 0.97 24.96 0.20
N ILE A 697 1.28 24.01 1.08
CA ILE A 697 0.95 24.11 2.50
C ILE A 697 2.25 24.19 3.29
N VAL A 698 2.36 25.14 4.21
CA VAL A 698 3.35 25.07 5.30
C VAL A 698 2.59 24.78 6.58
N MET A 699 2.98 23.72 7.29
CA MET A 699 2.30 23.32 8.52
C MET A 699 3.23 22.69 9.53
N ASN A 700 2.76 22.69 10.77
CA ASN A 700 3.27 21.88 11.87
C ASN A 700 2.04 21.37 12.69
N PRO A 701 2.25 20.72 13.85
CA PRO A 701 1.13 20.27 14.68
C PRO A 701 0.16 21.36 15.15
N ASN A 702 0.58 22.63 15.21
CA ASN A 702 -0.18 23.73 15.79
C ASN A 702 -0.84 24.65 14.76
N PHE A 703 -0.33 24.72 13.53
CA PHE A 703 -0.88 25.58 12.49
C PHE A 703 -0.65 25.05 11.07
N ALA A 704 -1.42 25.55 10.11
CA ALA A 704 -1.22 25.35 8.68
C ALA A 704 -1.53 26.64 7.90
N ILE A 705 -0.73 26.94 6.88
CA ILE A 705 -0.89 28.07 5.96
C ILE A 705 -1.03 27.48 4.55
N LEU A 706 -2.19 27.66 3.92
CA LEU A 706 -2.40 27.36 2.50
C LEU A 706 -2.14 28.65 1.70
N TYR A 707 -1.19 28.56 0.76
CA TYR A 707 -0.81 29.71 -0.04
C TYR A 707 -0.40 29.31 -1.45
N ASP A 708 -0.32 30.27 -2.35
CA ASP A 708 0.47 30.15 -3.56
C ASP A 708 1.40 31.36 -3.74
N SER A 709 2.32 31.25 -4.71
CA SER A 709 3.32 32.29 -4.96
C SER A 709 3.50 32.56 -6.45
N ASP A 710 3.65 33.83 -6.78
CA ASP A 710 4.19 34.31 -8.07
C ASP A 710 5.50 35.08 -7.85
N GLU A 711 5.98 35.84 -8.84
CA GLU A 711 7.25 36.57 -8.75
C GLU A 711 7.23 37.72 -7.71
N GLU A 712 6.08 38.36 -7.49
CA GLU A 712 5.97 39.57 -6.66
C GLU A 712 5.28 39.32 -5.31
N LYS A 713 4.41 38.30 -5.23
CA LYS A 713 3.47 38.13 -4.14
C LYS A 713 3.36 36.69 -3.63
N ILE A 714 2.90 36.60 -2.39
CA ILE A 714 2.38 35.39 -1.76
C ILE A 714 0.90 35.62 -1.47
N ARG A 715 0.01 34.74 -1.97
CA ARG A 715 -1.42 34.83 -1.68
C ARG A 715 -1.79 33.75 -0.67
N ILE A 716 -2.20 34.18 0.53
CA ILE A 716 -2.64 33.28 1.60
C ILE A 716 -4.15 33.13 1.49
N ALA A 717 -4.62 31.89 1.32
CA ALA A 717 -6.04 31.58 1.18
C ALA A 717 -6.64 30.88 2.39
N ASP A 718 -5.81 30.38 3.30
CA ASP A 718 -6.28 29.75 4.53
C ASP A 718 -5.19 29.78 5.60
N LEU A 719 -5.60 30.00 6.85
CA LEU A 719 -4.75 29.95 8.03
C LEU A 719 -5.45 29.14 9.13
N LEU A 720 -4.97 27.93 9.36
CA LEU A 720 -5.53 27.02 10.37
C LEU A 720 -4.61 27.00 11.59
N PHE A 721 -5.17 26.90 12.79
CA PHE A 721 -4.41 26.91 14.02
C PHE A 721 -5.16 26.35 15.22
N ASN A 722 -4.40 25.83 16.19
CA ASN A 722 -4.89 25.44 17.51
C ASN A 722 -4.13 26.19 18.61
N THR A 723 -4.81 27.05 19.37
CA THR A 723 -4.20 27.82 20.46
C THR A 723 -4.30 27.15 21.83
N LYS A 724 -4.98 26.00 21.95
CA LYS A 724 -5.20 25.33 23.23
C LYS A 724 -5.00 23.83 23.13
N ILE A 725 -4.27 23.27 24.09
CA ILE A 725 -4.16 21.82 24.25
C ILE A 725 -5.07 21.41 25.40
N VAL A 726 -6.11 20.64 25.08
CA VAL A 726 -7.02 20.07 26.09
C VAL A 726 -6.53 18.66 26.40
N ASN A 727 -6.04 18.45 27.62
CA ASN A 727 -5.58 17.16 28.13
C ASN A 727 -6.41 16.78 29.37
N LYS A 728 -7.45 15.97 29.18
CA LYS A 728 -8.44 15.63 30.21
C LYS A 728 -9.02 16.90 30.87
N GLU A 729 -8.67 17.16 32.13
CA GLU A 729 -9.16 18.31 32.90
C GLU A 729 -8.24 19.54 32.79
N GLN A 730 -7.08 19.42 32.13
CA GLN A 730 -6.12 20.52 31.97
C GLN A 730 -6.25 21.16 30.59
N VAL A 731 -6.29 22.49 30.57
CA VAL A 731 -6.22 23.29 29.34
C VAL A 731 -4.92 24.09 29.37
N ILE A 732 -4.03 23.81 28.42
CA ILE A 732 -2.76 24.51 28.27
C ILE A 732 -2.94 25.53 27.14
N ASP A 733 -2.78 26.81 27.47
CA ASP A 733 -2.73 27.88 26.48
C ASP A 733 -1.37 27.87 25.77
N ILE A 734 -1.40 27.82 24.44
CA ILE A 734 -0.21 27.82 23.58
C ILE A 734 -0.24 28.94 22.55
N GLU A 735 -1.15 29.90 22.68
CA GLU A 735 -1.41 30.94 21.70
C GLU A 735 -0.15 31.72 21.28
N ASP A 736 0.67 32.14 22.25
CA ASP A 736 1.91 32.88 21.98
C ASP A 736 2.93 32.05 21.19
N SER A 737 3.03 30.74 21.48
CA SER A 737 3.90 29.82 20.75
C SER A 737 3.43 29.67 19.30
N VAL A 738 2.11 29.57 19.09
CA VAL A 738 1.53 29.45 17.75
C VAL A 738 1.74 30.72 16.93
N LYS A 739 1.52 31.91 17.52
CA LYS A 739 1.78 33.20 16.86
C LYS A 739 3.23 33.32 16.41
N LEU A 740 4.18 32.93 17.27
CA LEU A 740 5.61 32.94 16.94
C LEU A 740 5.93 31.96 15.80
N GLN A 741 5.37 30.75 15.83
CA GLN A 741 5.55 29.75 14.77
C GLN A 741 4.98 30.23 13.42
N ILE A 742 3.80 30.83 13.42
CA ILE A 742 3.20 31.46 12.23
C ILE A 742 4.10 32.61 11.73
N ASN A 743 4.59 33.47 12.60
CA ASN A 743 5.49 34.56 12.23
C ASN A 743 6.76 34.05 11.52
N LEU A 744 7.38 33.00 12.05
CA LEU A 744 8.57 32.38 11.45
C LEU A 744 8.26 31.76 10.09
N ALA A 745 7.13 31.07 9.95
CA ALA A 745 6.69 30.50 8.69
C ALA A 745 6.39 31.58 7.63
N LEU A 746 5.73 32.67 8.00
CA LEU A 746 5.44 33.81 7.11
C LEU A 746 6.73 34.47 6.61
N LYS A 747 7.73 34.65 7.49
CA LYS A 747 9.05 35.15 7.11
C LYS A 747 9.77 34.20 6.15
N GLN A 748 9.65 32.89 6.36
CA GLN A 748 10.25 31.90 5.48
C GLN A 748 9.62 31.91 4.07
N ILE A 749 8.30 31.95 3.95
CA ILE A 749 7.62 31.85 2.65
C ILE A 749 7.62 33.16 1.88
N SER A 750 7.65 34.31 2.56
CA SER A 750 7.60 35.62 1.90
C SER A 750 8.89 35.93 1.14
N LYS A 751 10.09 35.70 1.70
CA LYS A 751 11.39 35.98 1.03
C LYS A 751 11.39 37.32 0.26
N ASP A 752 10.97 38.39 0.95
CA ASP A 752 10.82 39.77 0.44
C ASP A 752 9.59 40.06 -0.45
N LYS A 753 8.73 39.07 -0.73
CA LYS A 753 7.47 39.26 -1.46
C LYS A 753 6.38 39.88 -0.60
N LYS A 754 5.44 40.58 -1.24
CA LYS A 754 4.26 41.13 -0.56
C LYS A 754 3.27 40.01 -0.25
N ILE A 755 2.78 39.97 0.98
CA ILE A 755 1.72 39.04 1.38
C ILE A 755 0.36 39.68 1.06
N GLU A 756 -0.47 38.96 0.33
CA GLU A 756 -1.85 39.28 0.03
C GLU A 756 -2.73 38.23 0.71
N LEU A 757 -3.66 38.69 1.55
CA LEU A 757 -4.67 37.82 2.15
C LEU A 757 -5.87 37.78 1.19
N LEU A 758 -6.34 36.58 0.84
CA LEU A 758 -7.59 36.40 0.11
C LEU A 758 -8.78 36.46 1.09
N ASP A 759 -9.94 35.90 0.72
CA ASP A 759 -11.15 35.82 1.57
C ASP A 759 -10.95 34.87 2.77
N ILE A 760 -10.06 35.23 3.70
CA ILE A 760 -9.90 34.59 5.00
C ILE A 760 -10.84 35.23 6.03
N ASP A 761 -11.28 34.45 7.02
CA ASP A 761 -12.22 34.94 8.03
C ASP A 761 -11.58 35.92 9.04
N GLU A 762 -12.39 36.65 9.83
CA GLU A 762 -11.90 37.64 10.81
C GLU A 762 -10.97 37.02 11.87
N LYS A 763 -11.25 35.78 12.30
CA LYS A 763 -10.45 35.09 13.32
C LYS A 763 -9.07 34.77 12.78
N GLN A 764 -9.00 34.31 11.53
CA GLN A 764 -7.75 34.06 10.80
C GLN A 764 -6.98 35.35 10.56
N LYS A 765 -7.67 36.42 10.15
CA LYS A 765 -7.06 37.73 9.95
C LYS A 765 -6.43 38.28 11.23
N ASN A 766 -7.15 38.21 12.36
CA ASN A 766 -6.60 38.64 13.66
C ASN A 766 -5.35 37.84 14.05
N MET A 767 -5.38 36.50 13.90
CA MET A 767 -4.22 35.65 14.18
C MET A 767 -3.02 36.03 13.30
N TYR A 768 -3.25 36.30 12.01
CA TYR A 768 -2.20 36.79 11.11
C TYR A 768 -1.61 38.13 11.58
N GLU A 769 -2.46 39.13 11.86
CA GLU A 769 -2.04 40.47 12.28
C GLU A 769 -1.23 40.43 13.58
N GLU A 770 -1.70 39.67 14.57
CA GLU A 770 -0.99 39.49 15.84
C GLU A 770 0.33 38.73 15.66
N SER A 771 0.38 37.75 14.75
CA SER A 771 1.60 37.01 14.45
C SER A 771 2.65 37.92 13.81
N ILE A 772 2.30 38.74 12.82
CA ILE A 772 3.28 39.64 12.16
C ILE A 772 3.75 40.78 13.07
N ALA A 773 2.95 41.16 14.07
CA ALA A 773 3.31 42.17 15.06
C ALA A 773 4.41 41.69 16.03
N LEU A 774 4.66 40.38 16.13
CA LEU A 774 5.73 39.84 16.98
C LEU A 774 7.10 40.25 16.46
N ASN A 775 7.82 41.00 17.30
CA ASN A 775 9.19 41.38 17.03
C ASN A 775 10.13 40.22 17.40
N THR A 776 10.67 39.52 16.40
CA THR A 776 11.62 38.41 16.61
C THR A 776 13.06 38.90 16.81
N ASN A 777 13.29 40.23 16.88
CA ASN A 777 14.60 40.80 17.20
C ASN A 777 14.78 40.88 18.72
N GLY A 778 14.99 39.73 19.36
CA GLY A 778 15.31 39.69 20.79
C GLY A 778 16.00 38.38 21.11
N LYS A 779 17.14 38.45 21.81
CA LYS A 779 17.77 37.29 22.44
C LYS A 779 16.70 36.53 23.23
N THR A 780 16.25 35.37 22.76
CA THR A 780 15.59 34.38 23.61
C THR A 780 16.68 33.79 24.49
N LYS A 781 16.89 34.43 25.64
CA LYS A 781 17.61 33.82 26.77
C LYS A 781 16.76 32.69 27.35
#